data_AF-D4JV27-F1
#
_entry.id   AF-D4JV27-F1
#
_cell.length_a   1.000
_cell.length_b   1.000
_cell.length_c   1.000
_cell.angle_alpha   90.00
_cell.angle_beta   90.00
_cell.angle_gamma   90.00
#
_symmetry.space_group_name_H-M   'P 1'
#
loop_
_entity.id
_entity.type
_entity.pdbx_description
1 polymer ?
#
loop_
_entity_poly.entity_id
_entity_poly.type
_entity_poly.pdbx_seq_one_letter_code
_entity_poly.pdbx_strand_id
1 'polypeptide(L)'
;MKYTLDWLTNPEVFAVNRIAAHSDHRIYANHFEADADNSSLIQNLNGTWKFAWAKNPSEWQQKFYEESNSTDNFDNIQVPGYMELQGYGKPQYVNTIYPWEGQEHLRPPFISEKDNPVGSYVRYFDLNDALKNKRVFISFQGVENAVYVWLNGEFIGYSEDSFTPSEFELTPYIREKNNKLAVAVFKRSSASWLEDQDFWRFSGIFRDVFLYAAPYAHVRDMRVIADYDGTNGIFSATLDIAGKCSVKSILTDENGTVIAESNEKESVNLTIENSKPWSAEIPNLYTFTVILTDESGNEIEVSRTKVGFRRFELKNGIMCLNGKRIIFKGINRHEFDAKTGRAITKEDMLFDIRFMKKNNINAVRTCHYPNNSLWYQLCDAYGIYLIDETNLETHGTWQKLGATDPSWNVPGSLPEWKEAVLDRAKSMYERDKNHASVLIWSCGNESYCGEDIAAMSEYFRSADPTRLVHYEGVTRVPDNQYDFITDMESRMYAKPQEVEEYLKQNSGRPYISCEYMHAMGNSLGGLSLYTDLEDKYEAYQGGFIWDYIDQAIETQNDDGKTVLAYGGDFEDRPSDYGFCTNGVIYADRTYSPKVQEMKALYSNIRMSIQNGMLTVENRNLFADTNNLSFVVRLEKNGVVLKSDTFSLNVPAGESKTKKLTLHKIDSVGEYVYHVSAVTADQTLWADAGHEIAFAQEVFEVKDNQIPETTLQKPTIVYSDVIIGVHGENFSMMFDKKEGGISSLKYNDYEYITRTPKVSFWRAMTDNDTGASEPYNLAQWYVAGKFAKYKTVSWLEQEDALKITFTYQAACIPTFEFTVTYTAHFDGKLGVSVNYAGVSGMSDMPILALDFKMKKQLCNFQYYGLGPDENYSDRCKGARLGLWKSTAKENLSGYLNPQECGNRTGVRTLSVHDDMQHGLTFQKASAPFEMNVLPYSAYELENAMHPDELPSVRYTWVRIAAKQMGVGGDDSWGAPVHEEYRIHADQPMKLEFVIMPLRS
;
A
#
# COMPACT_ATOMS: atom_id res chain seq x y z
N MET A 1 -4.15 -38.45 27.02
CA MET A 1 -5.36 -38.16 26.23
C MET A 1 -5.10 -38.63 24.81
N LYS A 2 -6.11 -39.11 24.05
CA LYS A 2 -5.94 -39.44 22.62
C LYS A 2 -6.49 -38.28 21.78
N TYR A 3 -5.83 -37.94 20.68
CA TYR A 3 -6.35 -36.96 19.74
C TYR A 3 -7.57 -37.54 18.98
N THR A 4 -8.42 -36.67 18.43
CA THR A 4 -9.47 -36.99 17.45
C THR A 4 -9.48 -35.95 16.35
N LEU A 5 -9.92 -36.31 15.14
CA LEU A 5 -10.11 -35.35 14.04
C LEU A 5 -11.46 -34.64 14.10
N ASP A 6 -12.38 -35.06 14.98
CA ASP A 6 -13.69 -34.42 15.16
C ASP A 6 -13.57 -32.93 15.58
N TRP A 7 -12.42 -32.55 16.17
CA TRP A 7 -12.13 -31.17 16.54
C TRP A 7 -12.05 -30.24 15.33
N LEU A 8 -11.66 -30.72 14.15
CA LEU A 8 -11.58 -29.91 12.93
C LEU A 8 -12.93 -29.33 12.49
N THR A 9 -14.05 -29.84 13.01
CA THR A 9 -15.40 -29.36 12.69
C THR A 9 -16.17 -28.90 13.92
N ASN A 10 -15.49 -28.75 15.06
CA ASN A 10 -16.13 -28.36 16.32
C ASN A 10 -15.59 -26.99 16.79
N PRO A 11 -16.32 -25.89 16.59
CA PRO A 11 -15.87 -24.55 16.96
C PRO A 11 -15.72 -24.36 18.48
N GLU A 12 -16.29 -25.26 19.31
CA GLU A 12 -16.08 -25.24 20.77
C GLU A 12 -14.70 -25.79 21.18
N VAL A 13 -13.96 -26.44 20.27
CA VAL A 13 -12.64 -27.02 20.54
C VAL A 13 -11.60 -26.41 19.60
N PHE A 14 -11.14 -25.21 19.96
CA PHE A 14 -10.10 -24.47 19.24
C PHE A 14 -8.70 -24.61 19.88
N ALA A 15 -8.61 -25.13 21.12
CA ALA A 15 -7.36 -25.33 21.83
C ALA A 15 -7.43 -26.54 22.77
N VAL A 16 -6.41 -27.40 22.74
CA VAL A 16 -6.23 -28.54 23.67
C VAL A 16 -4.82 -28.54 24.21
N ASN A 17 -4.67 -28.37 25.52
CA ASN A 17 -3.39 -28.24 26.24
C ASN A 17 -2.50 -27.07 25.79
N ARG A 18 -3.04 -26.11 25.02
CA ARG A 18 -2.35 -24.87 24.69
C ARG A 18 -2.17 -24.02 25.94
N ILE A 19 -0.99 -23.45 26.12
CA ILE A 19 -0.72 -22.51 27.21
C ILE A 19 -1.55 -21.24 26.98
N ALA A 20 -2.02 -20.61 28.06
CA ALA A 20 -2.72 -19.34 27.96
C ALA A 20 -1.77 -18.27 27.38
N ALA A 21 -2.30 -17.41 26.51
CA ALA A 21 -1.54 -16.33 25.92
C ALA A 21 -0.98 -15.39 27.00
N HIS A 22 0.21 -14.85 26.74
CA HIS A 22 0.92 -13.93 27.61
C HIS A 22 1.69 -12.91 26.76
N SER A 23 2.22 -11.88 27.42
CA SER A 23 3.00 -10.83 26.76
C SER A 23 4.24 -11.36 26.05
N ASP A 24 4.62 -10.70 24.97
CA ASP A 24 5.78 -11.02 24.12
C ASP A 24 7.14 -10.64 24.74
N HIS A 25 7.19 -10.38 26.05
CA HIS A 25 8.38 -9.88 26.72
C HIS A 25 9.56 -10.85 26.55
N ARG A 26 10.76 -10.29 26.38
CA ARG A 26 11.97 -11.10 26.16
C ARG A 26 12.47 -11.65 27.49
N ILE A 27 12.87 -12.92 27.50
CA ILE A 27 13.47 -13.61 28.66
C ILE A 27 14.92 -13.98 28.38
N TYR A 28 15.81 -13.79 29.35
CA TYR A 28 17.24 -14.09 29.28
C TYR A 28 17.70 -14.78 30.56
N ALA A 29 18.77 -15.58 30.51
CA ALA A 29 19.26 -16.25 31.71
C ALA A 29 19.98 -15.31 32.70
N ASN A 30 20.48 -14.17 32.22
CA ASN A 30 21.23 -13.18 33.00
C ASN A 30 21.33 -11.85 32.24
N HIS A 31 21.85 -10.81 32.90
CA HIS A 31 21.98 -9.47 32.32
C HIS A 31 22.94 -9.40 31.12
N PHE A 32 24.00 -10.22 31.07
CA PHE A 32 24.93 -10.23 29.93
C PHE A 32 24.24 -10.68 28.63
N GLU A 33 23.37 -11.69 28.73
CA GLU A 33 22.54 -12.14 27.61
C GLU A 33 21.51 -11.08 27.19
N ALA A 34 20.90 -10.42 28.18
CA ALA A 34 19.92 -9.36 27.94
C ALA A 34 20.54 -8.14 27.23
N ASP A 35 21.77 -7.77 27.57
CA ASP A 35 22.50 -6.67 26.93
C ASP A 35 22.98 -7.02 25.51
N ALA A 36 23.23 -8.31 25.25
CA ALA A 36 23.54 -8.81 23.91
C ALA A 36 22.30 -9.09 23.05
N ASP A 37 21.09 -8.97 23.62
CA ASP A 37 19.82 -9.38 23.01
C ASP A 37 19.86 -10.81 22.43
N ASN A 38 20.44 -11.74 23.19
CA ASN A 38 20.60 -13.12 22.78
C ASN A 38 20.40 -14.09 23.95
N SER A 39 19.21 -14.70 24.02
CA SER A 39 18.81 -15.57 25.12
C SER A 39 19.27 -17.01 24.91
N SER A 40 20.05 -17.55 25.84
CA SER A 40 20.39 -18.98 25.85
C SER A 40 19.21 -19.87 26.23
N LEU A 41 18.13 -19.29 26.79
CA LEU A 41 16.90 -19.99 27.13
C LEU A 41 16.03 -20.30 25.91
N ILE A 42 16.37 -19.78 24.73
CA ILE A 42 15.66 -20.03 23.48
C ILE A 42 16.50 -20.94 22.57
N GLN A 43 15.87 -21.99 22.04
CA GLN A 43 16.46 -22.87 21.03
C GLN A 43 15.59 -22.85 19.78
N ASN A 44 16.07 -22.21 18.71
CA ASN A 44 15.38 -22.13 17.44
C ASN A 44 15.28 -23.52 16.75
N LEU A 45 14.11 -23.83 16.18
CA LEU A 45 13.84 -25.06 15.44
C LEU A 45 13.54 -24.82 13.95
N ASN A 46 13.68 -23.59 13.44
CA ASN A 46 13.58 -23.27 12.03
C ASN A 46 14.63 -24.03 11.19
N GLY A 47 14.41 -24.00 9.89
CA GLY A 47 15.23 -24.64 8.87
C GLY A 47 14.52 -25.85 8.28
N THR A 48 15.29 -26.87 7.94
CA THR A 48 14.78 -28.00 7.18
C THR A 48 14.14 -29.06 8.07
N TRP A 49 12.89 -29.40 7.76
CA TRP A 49 12.10 -30.44 8.41
C TRP A 49 11.81 -31.57 7.42
N LYS A 50 11.59 -32.78 7.92
CA LYS A 50 11.03 -33.88 7.14
C LYS A 50 9.56 -33.62 6.87
N PHE A 51 9.11 -33.90 5.66
CA PHE A 51 7.78 -33.52 5.22
C PHE A 51 7.10 -34.60 4.37
N ALA A 52 5.82 -34.82 4.61
CA ALA A 52 4.95 -35.60 3.74
C ALA A 52 3.60 -34.89 3.59
N TRP A 53 3.10 -34.86 2.36
CA TRP A 53 1.83 -34.22 2.00
C TRP A 53 0.76 -35.26 1.68
N ALA A 54 -0.47 -35.02 2.15
CA ALA A 54 -1.64 -35.79 1.78
C ALA A 54 -2.75 -34.85 1.28
N LYS A 55 -3.52 -35.30 0.29
CA LYS A 55 -4.60 -34.48 -0.29
C LYS A 55 -5.75 -34.21 0.68
N ASN A 56 -6.04 -35.16 1.56
CA ASN A 56 -7.15 -35.12 2.50
C ASN A 56 -6.87 -36.00 3.74
N PRO A 57 -7.69 -35.88 4.81
CA PRO A 57 -7.48 -36.66 6.04
C PRO A 57 -7.59 -38.17 5.87
N SER A 58 -8.30 -38.66 4.84
CA SER A 58 -8.45 -40.11 4.60
C SER A 58 -7.20 -40.75 3.99
N GLU A 59 -6.39 -39.96 3.28
CA GLU A 59 -5.12 -40.35 2.66
C GLU A 59 -3.91 -40.07 3.59
N TRP A 60 -4.14 -39.43 4.73
CA TRP A 60 -3.10 -39.02 5.66
C TRP A 60 -2.53 -40.18 6.50
N GLN A 61 -1.22 -40.18 6.73
CA GLN A 61 -0.52 -41.21 7.50
C GLN A 61 -0.71 -41.02 9.02
N GLN A 62 -1.80 -41.57 9.56
CA GLN A 62 -2.23 -41.40 10.97
C GLN A 62 -1.26 -41.92 12.07
N LYS A 63 -0.04 -42.34 11.73
CA LYS A 63 0.94 -42.90 12.68
C LYS A 63 2.36 -42.35 12.53
N PHE A 64 2.60 -41.38 11.66
CA PHE A 64 3.95 -40.83 11.42
C PHE A 64 4.64 -40.28 12.69
N TYR A 65 3.85 -39.88 13.71
CA TYR A 65 4.33 -39.42 15.02
C TYR A 65 4.91 -40.54 15.90
N GLU A 66 4.54 -41.82 15.69
CA GLU A 66 5.06 -42.94 16.48
C GLU A 66 6.58 -43.06 16.29
N GLU A 67 7.32 -43.33 17.36
CA GLU A 67 8.79 -43.43 17.30
C GLU A 67 9.28 -44.56 16.38
N SER A 68 8.50 -45.64 16.26
CA SER A 68 8.84 -46.79 15.42
C SER A 68 8.68 -46.54 13.92
N ASN A 69 7.97 -45.49 13.51
CA ASN A 69 7.75 -45.20 12.09
C ASN A 69 8.88 -44.34 11.53
N SER A 70 9.51 -44.84 10.46
CA SER A 70 10.58 -44.18 9.74
C SER A 70 10.06 -42.99 8.91
N THR A 71 10.89 -41.95 8.80
CA THR A 71 10.69 -40.78 7.94
C THR A 71 11.65 -40.77 6.75
N ASP A 72 12.29 -41.89 6.43
CA ASP A 72 13.27 -41.98 5.34
C ASP A 72 12.67 -41.67 3.96
N ASN A 73 11.37 -41.95 3.79
CA ASN A 73 10.62 -41.65 2.57
C ASN A 73 9.98 -40.25 2.58
N PHE A 74 10.21 -39.44 3.62
CA PHE A 74 9.70 -38.07 3.67
C PHE A 74 10.63 -37.17 2.86
N ASP A 75 10.02 -36.23 2.14
CA ASP A 75 10.71 -35.11 1.52
C ASP A 75 11.25 -34.16 2.60
N ASN A 76 11.82 -33.04 2.16
CA ASN A 76 12.25 -31.96 3.03
C ASN A 76 11.48 -30.68 2.70
N ILE A 77 11.15 -29.90 3.73
CA ILE A 77 10.48 -28.59 3.61
C ILE A 77 11.20 -27.57 4.50
N GLN A 78 11.20 -26.29 4.11
CA GLN A 78 11.68 -25.20 4.97
C GLN A 78 10.56 -24.72 5.89
N VAL A 79 10.93 -24.50 7.15
CA VAL A 79 10.09 -23.89 8.19
C VAL A 79 10.84 -22.69 8.74
N PRO A 80 10.25 -21.48 8.79
CA PRO A 80 8.91 -21.16 8.30
C PRO A 80 8.77 -21.19 6.78
N GLY A 81 7.56 -21.44 6.29
CA GLY A 81 7.18 -21.35 4.88
C GLY A 81 5.85 -22.05 4.57
N TYR A 82 5.19 -21.62 3.49
CA TYR A 82 3.95 -22.24 3.02
C TYR A 82 4.20 -23.47 2.17
N MET A 83 3.30 -24.45 2.24
CA MET A 83 3.38 -25.71 1.48
C MET A 83 3.21 -25.46 -0.02
N GLU A 84 2.25 -24.61 -0.37
CA GLU A 84 1.89 -24.27 -1.76
C GLU A 84 3.05 -23.60 -2.52
N LEU A 85 3.83 -22.76 -1.84
CA LEU A 85 4.98 -22.07 -2.42
C LEU A 85 6.27 -22.92 -2.41
N GLN A 86 6.21 -24.14 -1.85
CA GLN A 86 7.29 -25.12 -1.83
C GLN A 86 6.99 -26.35 -2.68
N GLY A 87 5.98 -26.27 -3.55
CA GLY A 87 5.65 -27.30 -4.55
C GLY A 87 4.57 -28.30 -4.12
N TYR A 88 3.86 -28.08 -3.00
CA TYR A 88 2.82 -29.00 -2.51
C TYR A 88 1.44 -28.34 -2.51
N GLY A 89 0.49 -28.90 -3.25
CA GLY A 89 -0.81 -28.28 -3.45
C GLY A 89 -0.74 -27.09 -4.41
N LYS A 90 -1.71 -26.18 -4.30
CA LYS A 90 -1.81 -24.99 -5.16
C LYS A 90 -2.26 -23.78 -4.33
N PRO A 91 -1.67 -22.59 -4.53
CA PRO A 91 -2.23 -21.33 -4.05
C PRO A 91 -3.66 -21.16 -4.59
N GLN A 92 -4.52 -20.49 -3.81
CA GLN A 92 -5.85 -20.11 -4.26
C GLN A 92 -6.16 -18.72 -3.75
N TYR A 93 -6.60 -17.83 -4.64
CA TYR A 93 -7.02 -16.48 -4.26
C TYR A 93 -8.52 -16.31 -4.44
N VAL A 94 -9.19 -15.88 -3.37
CA VAL A 94 -10.61 -15.53 -3.32
C VAL A 94 -10.79 -14.35 -2.38
N ASN A 95 -11.75 -13.48 -2.67
CA ASN A 95 -12.12 -12.33 -1.87
C ASN A 95 -13.21 -12.73 -0.86
N THR A 96 -14.48 -12.60 -1.23
CA THR A 96 -15.63 -12.80 -0.32
C THR A 96 -16.18 -14.23 -0.34
N ILE A 97 -15.75 -15.05 -1.29
CA ILE A 97 -16.27 -16.41 -1.45
C ILE A 97 -15.36 -17.41 -0.73
N TYR A 98 -15.97 -18.38 -0.06
CA TYR A 98 -15.19 -19.47 0.50
C TYR A 98 -14.60 -20.35 -0.61
N PRO A 99 -13.39 -20.91 -0.40
CA PRO A 99 -12.67 -21.74 -1.39
C PRO A 99 -13.40 -22.94 -2.01
N TRP A 100 -14.43 -23.45 -1.33
CA TRP A 100 -15.23 -24.60 -1.77
C TRP A 100 -16.50 -24.22 -2.54
N GLU A 101 -16.74 -22.93 -2.78
CA GLU A 101 -17.92 -22.46 -3.50
C GLU A 101 -18.03 -23.11 -4.90
N GLY A 102 -19.22 -23.58 -5.25
CA GLY A 102 -19.48 -24.33 -6.48
C GLY A 102 -18.91 -25.76 -6.52
N GLN A 103 -18.04 -26.15 -5.58
CA GLN A 103 -17.47 -27.51 -5.48
C GLN A 103 -18.24 -28.38 -4.49
N GLU A 104 -18.52 -27.84 -3.29
CA GLU A 104 -19.25 -28.55 -2.24
C GLU A 104 -20.23 -27.62 -1.53
N HIS A 105 -21.40 -28.15 -1.15
CA HIS A 105 -22.36 -27.42 -0.35
C HIS A 105 -21.99 -27.55 1.13
N LEU A 106 -21.18 -26.63 1.63
CA LEU A 106 -20.76 -26.57 3.03
C LEU A 106 -21.41 -25.38 3.75
N ARG A 107 -21.67 -25.56 5.04
CA ARG A 107 -22.15 -24.53 5.97
C ARG A 107 -21.37 -24.63 7.28
N PRO A 108 -21.17 -23.53 8.01
CA PRO A 108 -20.51 -23.60 9.31
C PRO A 108 -21.20 -24.64 10.22
N PRO A 109 -20.44 -25.46 10.97
CA PRO A 109 -18.97 -25.52 11.05
C PRO A 109 -18.33 -26.57 10.12
N PHE A 110 -19.06 -27.12 9.14
CA PHE A 110 -18.57 -28.21 8.29
C PHE A 110 -17.45 -27.75 7.36
N ILE A 111 -16.50 -28.64 7.07
CA ILE A 111 -15.37 -28.42 6.15
C ILE A 111 -15.36 -29.48 5.05
N SER A 112 -14.55 -29.28 4.02
CA SER A 112 -14.36 -30.30 2.99
C SER A 112 -13.62 -31.51 3.54
N GLU A 113 -14.18 -32.71 3.38
CA GLU A 113 -13.46 -33.97 3.64
C GLU A 113 -12.61 -34.40 2.42
N LYS A 114 -12.88 -33.85 1.23
CA LYS A 114 -12.23 -34.24 -0.03
C LYS A 114 -11.03 -33.36 -0.39
N ASP A 115 -11.11 -32.08 -0.03
CA ASP A 115 -10.12 -31.03 -0.26
C ASP A 115 -9.75 -30.37 1.07
N ASN A 116 -9.07 -31.14 1.91
CA ASN A 116 -8.44 -30.64 3.13
C ASN A 116 -7.01 -31.16 3.21
N PRO A 117 -6.09 -30.57 2.42
CA PRO A 117 -4.68 -30.94 2.42
C PRO A 117 -4.07 -30.99 3.83
N VAL A 118 -3.22 -31.99 4.05
CA VAL A 118 -2.57 -32.24 5.33
C VAL A 118 -1.05 -32.30 5.15
N GLY A 119 -0.33 -31.43 5.85
CA GLY A 119 1.13 -31.45 5.93
C GLY A 119 1.62 -32.16 7.18
N SER A 120 2.42 -33.22 7.02
CA SER A 120 3.05 -33.96 8.12
C SER A 120 4.52 -33.56 8.24
N TYR A 121 4.86 -32.82 9.28
CA TYR A 121 6.20 -32.28 9.54
C TYR A 121 6.88 -33.08 10.66
N VAL A 122 8.16 -33.42 10.48
CA VAL A 122 8.97 -34.06 11.52
C VAL A 122 10.32 -33.37 11.66
N ARG A 123 10.67 -33.03 12.89
CA ARG A 123 11.99 -32.50 13.27
C ARG A 123 12.62 -33.37 14.35
N TYR A 124 13.85 -33.78 14.11
CA TYR A 124 14.68 -34.40 15.13
C TYR A 124 15.59 -33.35 15.76
N PHE A 125 15.70 -33.35 17.08
CA PHE A 125 16.55 -32.39 17.79
C PHE A 125 17.08 -32.94 19.13
N ASP A 126 18.22 -32.40 19.53
CA ASP A 126 18.79 -32.55 20.87
C ASP A 126 18.58 -31.25 21.64
N LEU A 127 18.39 -31.33 22.95
CA LEU A 127 18.25 -30.14 23.79
C LEU A 127 19.60 -29.45 23.97
N ASN A 128 19.61 -28.13 23.76
CA ASN A 128 20.73 -27.28 24.15
C ASN A 128 20.96 -27.37 25.67
N ASP A 129 22.22 -27.28 26.11
CA ASP A 129 22.59 -27.45 27.52
C ASP A 129 21.86 -26.46 28.44
N ALA A 130 21.62 -25.24 27.97
CA ALA A 130 20.90 -24.22 28.72
C ALA A 130 19.43 -24.56 29.02
N LEU A 131 18.79 -25.44 28.25
CA LEU A 131 17.39 -25.84 28.45
C LEU A 131 17.25 -27.06 29.37
N LYS A 132 18.34 -27.79 29.64
CA LYS A 132 18.31 -29.00 30.46
C LYS A 132 17.89 -28.70 31.91
N ASN A 133 17.18 -29.65 32.52
CA ASN A 133 16.66 -29.58 33.89
C ASN A 133 15.75 -28.37 34.17
N LYS A 134 15.14 -27.79 33.13
CA LYS A 134 14.14 -26.71 33.24
C LYS A 134 12.80 -27.18 32.70
N ARG A 135 11.75 -26.40 32.92
CA ARG A 135 10.49 -26.60 32.20
C ARG A 135 10.69 -26.11 30.77
N VAL A 136 10.37 -26.94 29.80
CA VAL A 136 10.57 -26.63 28.37
C VAL A 136 9.24 -26.59 27.68
N PHE A 137 9.06 -25.57 26.86
CA PHE A 137 7.88 -25.34 26.04
C PHE A 137 8.31 -25.25 24.59
N ILE A 138 7.37 -25.52 23.68
CA ILE A 138 7.50 -25.19 22.26
C ILE A 138 6.52 -24.08 21.93
N SER A 139 6.97 -23.13 21.13
CA SER A 139 6.16 -22.03 20.61
C SER A 139 6.14 -22.09 19.09
N PHE A 140 4.94 -22.19 18.52
CA PHE A 140 4.69 -22.01 17.10
C PHE A 140 4.12 -20.61 16.91
N GLN A 141 4.85 -19.71 16.25
CA GLN A 141 4.46 -18.30 16.14
C GLN A 141 3.37 -18.03 15.10
N GLY A 142 3.02 -19.03 14.28
CA GLY A 142 1.96 -18.97 13.27
C GLY A 142 1.90 -20.24 12.43
N VAL A 143 0.73 -20.87 12.40
CA VAL A 143 0.46 -22.11 11.65
C VAL A 143 -0.91 -22.02 11.01
N GLU A 144 -0.98 -22.09 9.68
CA GLU A 144 -2.23 -21.97 8.93
C GLU A 144 -2.72 -23.37 8.48
N ASN A 145 -3.88 -23.90 8.89
CA ASN A 145 -4.90 -23.28 9.76
C ASN A 145 -5.05 -23.99 11.13
N ALA A 146 -4.98 -25.33 11.18
CA ALA A 146 -5.08 -26.10 12.43
C ALA A 146 -3.91 -27.04 12.63
N VAL A 147 -3.41 -27.12 13.87
CA VAL A 147 -2.16 -27.84 14.21
C VAL A 147 -2.38 -28.91 15.28
N TYR A 148 -1.85 -30.11 15.05
CA TYR A 148 -1.71 -31.17 16.05
C TYR A 148 -0.23 -31.43 16.32
N VAL A 149 0.14 -31.58 17.60
CA VAL A 149 1.55 -31.71 18.02
C VAL A 149 1.77 -33.00 18.82
N TRP A 150 2.84 -33.71 18.48
CA TRP A 150 3.33 -34.87 19.21
C TRP A 150 4.83 -34.76 19.49
N LEU A 151 5.26 -35.28 20.63
CA LEU A 151 6.67 -35.42 20.96
C LEU A 151 6.95 -36.85 21.41
N ASN A 152 7.90 -37.51 20.75
CA ASN A 152 8.33 -38.87 21.10
C ASN A 152 7.15 -39.86 21.15
N GLY A 153 6.21 -39.75 20.20
CA GLY A 153 5.01 -40.58 20.11
C GLY A 153 3.84 -40.16 20.99
N GLU A 154 4.05 -39.26 21.95
CA GLU A 154 3.01 -38.79 22.87
C GLU A 154 2.29 -37.56 22.31
N PHE A 155 0.97 -37.54 22.42
CA PHE A 155 0.15 -36.39 21.98
C PHE A 155 0.27 -35.25 22.97
N ILE A 156 0.65 -34.07 22.46
CA ILE A 156 0.88 -32.86 23.26
C ILE A 156 -0.36 -31.97 23.25
N GLY A 157 -0.86 -31.60 22.07
CA GLY A 157 -1.97 -30.65 21.98
C GLY A 157 -2.47 -30.35 20.57
N TYR A 158 -3.50 -29.51 20.53
CA TYR A 158 -4.18 -29.02 19.33
C TYR A 158 -4.38 -27.51 19.44
N SER A 159 -4.32 -26.79 18.31
CA SER A 159 -4.71 -25.38 18.24
C SER A 159 -5.26 -24.98 16.87
N GLU A 160 -6.17 -24.01 16.89
CA GLU A 160 -6.58 -23.13 15.78
C GLU A 160 -6.11 -21.69 16.06
N ASP A 161 -6.45 -20.75 15.16
CA ASP A 161 -5.95 -19.37 15.04
C ASP A 161 -4.55 -19.29 14.41
N SER A 162 -4.54 -18.92 13.13
CA SER A 162 -3.32 -18.93 12.31
C SER A 162 -2.29 -17.86 12.70
N PHE A 163 -2.71 -16.75 13.29
CA PHE A 163 -1.91 -15.53 13.38
C PHE A 163 -1.47 -15.13 14.80
N THR A 164 -1.84 -15.91 15.82
CA THR A 164 -1.30 -15.77 17.18
C THR A 164 -0.49 -17.02 17.61
N PRO A 165 0.45 -16.89 18.56
CA PRO A 165 1.28 -18.02 18.96
C PRO A 165 0.51 -19.17 19.61
N SER A 166 0.89 -20.40 19.27
CA SER A 166 0.42 -21.62 19.92
C SER A 166 1.54 -22.30 20.69
N GLU A 167 1.41 -22.33 22.02
CA GLU A 167 2.45 -22.85 22.90
C GLU A 167 2.02 -24.09 23.69
N PHE A 168 2.96 -25.01 23.92
CA PHE A 168 2.71 -26.26 24.64
C PHE A 168 3.86 -26.65 25.55
N GLU A 169 3.55 -27.17 26.74
CA GLU A 169 4.57 -27.70 27.66
C GLU A 169 5.06 -29.09 27.20
N LEU A 170 6.38 -29.23 27.04
CA LEU A 170 7.03 -30.46 26.59
C LEU A 170 7.76 -31.21 27.71
N THR A 171 7.99 -30.58 28.86
CA THR A 171 8.78 -31.10 29.99
C THR A 171 8.50 -32.58 30.32
N PRO A 172 7.24 -33.07 30.39
CA PRO A 172 6.98 -34.45 30.77
C PRO A 172 7.41 -35.50 29.73
N TYR A 173 7.62 -35.09 28.47
CA TYR A 173 7.80 -35.98 27.32
C TYR A 173 9.15 -35.81 26.64
N ILE A 174 9.85 -34.71 26.91
CA ILE A 174 11.12 -34.34 26.29
C ILE A 174 12.30 -35.12 26.88
N ARG A 175 13.28 -35.42 26.03
CA ARG A 175 14.53 -36.11 26.37
C ARG A 175 15.71 -35.18 26.09
N GLU A 176 16.88 -35.47 26.65
CA GLU A 176 18.07 -34.67 26.32
C GLU A 176 18.51 -34.82 24.86
N LYS A 177 18.29 -35.99 24.26
CA LYS A 177 18.72 -36.33 22.91
C LYS A 177 17.68 -37.11 22.14
N ASN A 178 17.79 -37.07 20.81
CA ASN A 178 17.01 -37.84 19.84
C ASN A 178 15.50 -37.62 20.01
N ASN A 179 15.07 -36.38 20.27
CA ASN A 179 13.64 -36.08 20.30
C ASN A 179 13.08 -36.11 18.89
N LYS A 180 11.90 -36.71 18.72
CA LYS A 180 11.12 -36.67 17.48
C LYS A 180 9.90 -35.77 17.73
N LEU A 181 9.95 -34.54 17.23
CA LEU A 181 8.79 -33.66 17.15
C LEU A 181 8.05 -33.98 15.85
N ALA A 182 6.77 -34.31 15.96
CA ALA A 182 5.89 -34.55 14.82
C ALA A 182 4.70 -33.59 14.90
N VAL A 183 4.38 -32.96 13.77
CA VAL A 183 3.34 -31.94 13.65
C VAL A 183 2.49 -32.24 12.43
N ALA A 184 1.17 -32.20 12.57
CA ALA A 184 0.24 -32.30 11.45
C ALA A 184 -0.51 -30.97 11.31
N VAL A 185 -0.47 -30.39 10.12
CA VAL A 185 -1.15 -29.14 9.79
C VAL A 185 -2.25 -29.43 8.79
N PHE A 186 -3.48 -29.07 9.13
CA PHE A 186 -4.65 -29.22 8.28
C PHE A 186 -5.00 -27.85 7.66
N LYS A 187 -5.22 -27.83 6.34
CA LYS A 187 -5.59 -26.60 5.61
C LYS A 187 -6.98 -26.11 5.98
N ARG A 188 -7.90 -27.02 6.35
CA ARG A 188 -9.29 -26.70 6.71
C ARG A 188 -9.63 -27.18 8.13
N SER A 189 -10.32 -26.32 8.88
CA SER A 189 -10.87 -26.56 10.21
C SER A 189 -12.07 -25.62 10.46
N SER A 190 -12.67 -25.62 11.65
CA SER A 190 -13.71 -24.65 12.01
C SER A 190 -13.23 -23.21 11.88
N ALA A 191 -11.97 -22.94 12.24
CA ALA A 191 -11.33 -21.64 12.05
C ALA A 191 -11.27 -21.15 10.60
N SER A 192 -11.37 -22.03 9.60
CA SER A 192 -11.46 -21.59 8.20
C SER A 192 -12.70 -20.74 7.91
N TRP A 193 -13.76 -20.85 8.74
CA TRP A 193 -14.92 -19.97 8.66
C TRP A 193 -14.69 -18.58 9.26
N LEU A 194 -13.66 -18.43 10.12
CA LEU A 194 -13.28 -17.19 10.80
C LEU A 194 -12.10 -16.47 10.11
N GLU A 195 -11.57 -17.02 9.03
CA GLU A 195 -10.36 -16.56 8.34
C GLU A 195 -10.63 -16.39 6.83
N ASP A 196 -11.69 -15.66 6.52
CA ASP A 196 -12.17 -15.37 5.16
C ASP A 196 -11.70 -14.02 4.62
N GLN A 197 -10.52 -13.54 5.04
CA GLN A 197 -9.91 -12.30 4.53
C GLN A 197 -9.75 -12.30 3.00
N ASP A 198 -9.79 -11.12 2.37
CA ASP A 198 -9.44 -10.94 0.95
C ASP A 198 -7.94 -11.16 0.69
N PHE A 199 -7.52 -12.43 0.62
CA PHE A 199 -6.12 -12.81 0.42
C PHE A 199 -5.93 -14.21 -0.17
N TRP A 200 -4.67 -14.58 -0.39
CA TRP A 200 -4.31 -15.96 -0.77
C TRP A 200 -4.59 -16.97 0.35
N ARG A 201 -5.25 -18.08 0.04
CA ARG A 201 -5.50 -19.20 0.97
C ARG A 201 -4.34 -20.19 0.93
N PHE A 202 -3.45 -20.08 1.91
CA PHE A 202 -2.28 -20.95 2.04
C PHE A 202 -2.46 -21.98 3.16
N SER A 203 -1.45 -22.81 3.40
CA SER A 203 -1.35 -23.63 4.61
C SER A 203 0.09 -24.03 4.93
N GLY A 204 0.39 -24.19 6.22
CA GLY A 204 1.71 -24.60 6.71
C GLY A 204 2.19 -23.83 7.93
N ILE A 205 3.42 -24.13 8.36
CA ILE A 205 4.07 -23.46 9.49
C ILE A 205 4.80 -22.23 8.91
N PHE A 206 4.14 -21.07 8.89
CA PHE A 206 4.60 -19.90 8.15
C PHE A 206 5.32 -18.84 8.99
N ARG A 207 5.36 -19.01 10.32
CA ARG A 207 6.21 -18.22 11.24
C ARG A 207 7.09 -19.14 12.09
N ASP A 208 8.01 -18.53 12.83
CA ASP A 208 9.06 -19.21 13.58
C ASP A 208 8.55 -20.31 14.52
N VAL A 209 9.37 -21.34 14.70
CA VAL A 209 9.21 -22.37 15.71
C VAL A 209 10.45 -22.41 16.59
N PHE A 210 10.26 -22.36 17.91
CA PHE A 210 11.37 -22.47 18.86
C PHE A 210 10.95 -23.14 20.16
N LEU A 211 11.93 -23.67 20.87
CA LEU A 211 11.78 -24.06 22.26
C LEU A 211 12.18 -22.89 23.15
N TYR A 212 11.50 -22.74 24.28
CA TYR A 212 11.96 -21.89 25.36
C TYR A 212 11.94 -22.64 26.69
N ALA A 213 12.89 -22.32 27.56
CA ALA A 213 12.94 -22.86 28.91
C ALA A 213 12.51 -21.81 29.95
N ALA A 214 11.53 -22.16 30.77
CA ALA A 214 11.20 -21.43 31.98
C ALA A 214 12.04 -21.98 33.15
N PRO A 215 12.88 -21.15 33.79
CA PRO A 215 13.54 -21.53 35.04
C PRO A 215 12.53 -21.82 36.16
N TYR A 216 13.01 -22.30 37.32
CA TYR A 216 12.12 -22.65 38.43
C TYR A 216 11.38 -21.45 39.03
N ALA A 217 11.93 -20.24 38.86
CA ALA A 217 11.23 -18.98 39.01
C ALA A 217 11.25 -18.24 37.68
N HIS A 218 10.11 -17.72 37.25
CA HIS A 218 9.89 -17.24 35.89
C HIS A 218 8.77 -16.20 35.86
N VAL A 219 8.95 -15.11 35.12
CA VAL A 219 7.88 -14.15 34.80
C VAL A 219 7.01 -14.77 33.71
N ARG A 220 5.85 -15.29 34.09
CA ARG A 220 4.89 -15.89 33.14
C ARG A 220 4.21 -14.83 32.28
N ASP A 221 3.87 -13.70 32.89
CA ASP A 221 3.29 -12.57 32.20
C ASP A 221 3.69 -11.24 32.86
N MET A 222 3.69 -10.19 32.05
CA MET A 222 4.02 -8.83 32.40
C MET A 222 3.02 -7.90 31.74
N ARG A 223 2.28 -7.14 32.53
CA ARG A 223 1.42 -6.05 32.05
C ARG A 223 2.00 -4.71 32.45
N VAL A 224 2.27 -3.84 31.49
CA VAL A 224 2.78 -2.48 31.68
C VAL A 224 1.73 -1.47 31.23
N ILE A 225 1.52 -0.44 32.05
CA ILE A 225 0.76 0.76 31.69
C ILE A 225 1.68 1.96 31.95
N ALA A 226 1.91 2.76 30.90
CA ALA A 226 2.75 3.95 30.95
C ALA A 226 1.95 5.16 30.45
N ASP A 227 1.16 5.76 31.35
CA ASP A 227 0.36 6.95 31.06
C ASP A 227 1.20 8.23 31.19
N TYR A 228 0.71 9.33 30.62
CA TYR A 228 1.36 10.64 30.66
C TYR A 228 0.37 11.74 31.09
N ASP A 229 0.69 12.45 32.17
CA ASP A 229 -0.20 13.46 32.74
C ASP A 229 -0.07 14.87 32.11
N GLY A 230 0.80 15.00 31.11
CA GLY A 230 1.18 16.28 30.49
C GLY A 230 2.51 16.85 30.99
N THR A 231 3.10 16.26 32.03
CA THR A 231 4.42 16.62 32.57
C THR A 231 5.22 15.39 32.98
N ASN A 232 4.60 14.46 33.72
CA ASN A 232 5.21 13.28 34.31
C ASN A 232 4.65 11.99 33.70
N GLY A 233 5.45 10.94 33.81
CA GLY A 233 5.06 9.58 33.43
C GLY A 233 4.46 8.87 34.63
N ILE A 234 3.29 8.25 34.44
CA ILE A 234 2.63 7.43 35.46
C ILE A 234 2.79 5.98 35.03
N PHE A 235 3.73 5.29 35.68
CA PHE A 235 4.11 3.93 35.36
C PHE A 235 3.48 2.95 36.35
N SER A 236 2.86 1.91 35.83
CA SER A 236 2.49 0.73 36.61
C SER A 236 2.83 -0.55 35.86
N ALA A 237 3.32 -1.55 36.58
CA ALA A 237 3.53 -2.89 36.06
C ALA A 237 2.93 -3.92 37.01
N THR A 238 2.23 -4.91 36.45
CA THR A 238 1.74 -6.10 37.17
C THR A 238 2.48 -7.32 36.65
N LEU A 239 3.04 -8.12 37.55
CA LEU A 239 3.90 -9.25 37.24
C LEU A 239 3.26 -10.55 37.72
N ASP A 240 3.10 -11.52 36.81
CA ASP A 240 2.73 -12.88 37.18
C ASP A 240 3.98 -13.76 37.29
N ILE A 241 4.46 -14.01 38.52
CA ILE A 241 5.73 -14.70 38.76
C ILE A 241 5.49 -16.10 39.32
N ALA A 242 6.04 -17.11 38.65
CA ALA A 242 6.13 -18.47 39.15
C ALA A 242 7.32 -18.63 40.12
N GLY A 243 7.18 -19.51 41.12
CA GLY A 243 8.31 -19.93 41.95
C GLY A 243 8.70 -18.97 43.09
N LYS A 244 9.68 -19.41 43.88
CA LYS A 244 10.27 -18.61 44.98
C LYS A 244 11.53 -17.91 44.48
N CYS A 245 11.57 -16.59 44.61
CA CYS A 245 12.68 -15.74 44.20
C CYS A 245 12.60 -14.38 44.91
N SER A 246 13.69 -13.62 44.82
CA SER A 246 13.71 -12.17 45.04
C SER A 246 13.55 -11.45 43.70
N VAL A 247 12.92 -10.27 43.70
CA VAL A 247 12.64 -9.49 42.49
C VAL A 247 13.29 -8.12 42.60
N LYS A 248 13.94 -7.69 41.52
CA LYS A 248 14.38 -6.32 41.31
C LYS A 248 13.88 -5.82 39.95
N SER A 249 13.15 -4.72 39.95
CA SER A 249 12.62 -4.08 38.76
C SER A 249 13.34 -2.76 38.51
N ILE A 250 13.73 -2.49 37.28
CA ILE A 250 14.53 -1.32 36.86
C ILE A 250 13.90 -0.70 35.63
N LEU A 251 13.70 0.61 35.64
CA LEU A 251 13.31 1.38 34.46
C LEU A 251 14.50 2.25 34.01
N THR A 252 14.94 2.08 32.77
CA THR A 252 16.02 2.87 32.18
C THR A 252 15.55 3.72 31.02
N ASP A 253 16.21 4.86 30.79
CA ASP A 253 16.01 5.67 29.59
C ASP A 253 16.71 5.08 28.35
N GLU A 254 16.63 5.79 27.23
CA GLU A 254 17.25 5.44 25.94
C GLU A 254 18.79 5.30 26.00
N ASN A 255 19.45 5.94 26.98
CA ASN A 255 20.90 5.89 27.17
C ASN A 255 21.31 4.80 28.17
N GLY A 256 20.36 4.04 28.72
CA GLY A 256 20.60 3.04 29.76
C GLY A 256 20.74 3.64 31.17
N THR A 257 20.41 4.92 31.37
CA THR A 257 20.44 5.53 32.70
C THR A 257 19.26 5.01 33.51
N VAL A 258 19.53 4.53 34.73
CA VAL A 258 18.47 4.11 35.67
C VAL A 258 17.68 5.33 36.14
N ILE A 259 16.38 5.33 35.84
CA ILE A 259 15.45 6.40 36.21
C ILE A 259 14.67 6.03 37.47
N ALA A 260 14.36 4.74 37.64
CA ALA A 260 13.67 4.24 38.83
C ALA A 260 13.98 2.76 39.07
N GLU A 261 13.88 2.34 40.34
CA GLU A 261 14.01 0.95 40.77
C GLU A 261 12.93 0.59 41.79
N SER A 262 12.56 -0.69 41.85
CA SER A 262 11.65 -1.25 42.86
C SER A 262 12.02 -2.69 43.18
N ASN A 263 11.73 -3.14 44.40
CA ASN A 263 11.84 -4.55 44.81
C ASN A 263 10.47 -5.20 45.06
N GLU A 264 9.39 -4.52 44.67
CA GLU A 264 8.03 -5.08 44.76
C GLU A 264 7.86 -6.26 43.81
N LYS A 265 7.25 -7.34 44.31
CA LYS A 265 7.18 -8.62 43.60
C LYS A 265 6.06 -8.70 42.56
N GLU A 266 4.88 -8.18 42.87
CA GLU A 266 3.67 -8.38 42.06
C GLU A 266 3.19 -7.10 41.38
N SER A 267 3.36 -5.94 42.02
CA SER A 267 2.92 -4.65 41.49
C SER A 267 3.96 -3.56 41.71
N VAL A 268 4.42 -2.95 40.63
CA VAL A 268 5.36 -1.83 40.64
C VAL A 268 4.61 -0.57 40.21
N ASN A 269 4.64 0.48 41.03
CA ASN A 269 4.00 1.76 40.71
C ASN A 269 5.01 2.89 40.92
N LEU A 270 5.25 3.69 39.89
CA LEU A 270 6.29 4.72 39.86
C LEU A 270 5.77 5.98 39.18
N THR A 271 6.19 7.14 39.69
CA THR A 271 6.01 8.43 39.01
C THR A 271 7.37 8.90 38.49
N ILE A 272 7.45 9.16 37.20
CA ILE A 272 8.67 9.59 36.52
C ILE A 272 8.56 11.08 36.23
N GLU A 273 9.27 11.89 37.03
CA GLU A 273 9.26 13.35 36.88
C GLU A 273 9.82 13.76 35.52
N ASN A 274 9.12 14.67 34.82
CA ASN A 274 9.54 15.20 33.52
C ASN A 274 9.84 14.12 32.47
N SER A 275 9.05 13.03 32.45
CA SER A 275 9.20 11.95 31.46
C SER A 275 9.10 12.48 30.03
N LYS A 276 9.89 11.93 29.10
CA LYS A 276 9.76 12.22 27.67
C LYS A 276 8.61 11.38 27.09
N PRO A 277 7.52 11.98 26.58
CA PRO A 277 6.39 11.22 26.06
C PRO A 277 6.70 10.59 24.70
N TRP A 278 6.06 9.46 24.42
CA TRP A 278 6.12 8.76 23.14
C TRP A 278 5.06 9.32 22.16
N SER A 279 5.44 9.39 20.88
CA SER A 279 4.55 9.69 19.74
C SER A 279 5.14 9.14 18.44
N ALA A 280 4.37 9.12 17.35
CA ALA A 280 4.92 8.76 16.03
C ALA A 280 5.98 9.75 15.52
N GLU A 281 5.98 10.98 16.01
CA GLU A 281 6.95 12.02 15.62
C GLU A 281 8.24 11.91 16.43
N ILE A 282 8.12 11.63 17.72
CA ILE A 282 9.24 11.50 18.68
C ILE A 282 9.02 10.21 19.49
N PRO A 283 9.56 9.06 19.04
CA PRO A 283 9.31 7.75 19.64
C PRO A 283 10.23 7.50 20.85
N ASN A 284 10.10 8.32 21.91
CA ASN A 284 10.87 8.14 23.14
C ASN A 284 10.52 6.80 23.81
N LEU A 285 11.50 5.93 23.98
CA LEU A 285 11.33 4.62 24.61
C LEU A 285 12.24 4.46 25.84
N TYR A 286 11.66 3.93 26.89
CA TYR A 286 12.32 3.42 28.08
C TYR A 286 12.40 1.89 28.01
N THR A 287 13.20 1.29 28.89
CA THR A 287 13.26 -0.18 29.03
C THR A 287 12.92 -0.56 30.45
N PHE A 288 11.88 -1.36 30.62
CA PHE A 288 11.53 -1.96 31.91
C PHE A 288 12.14 -3.36 32.00
N THR A 289 12.96 -3.59 33.02
CA THR A 289 13.69 -4.83 33.25
C THR A 289 13.29 -5.42 34.60
N VAL A 290 12.91 -6.68 34.63
CA VAL A 290 12.65 -7.47 35.84
C VAL A 290 13.74 -8.50 36.00
N ILE A 291 14.40 -8.53 37.15
CA ILE A 291 15.50 -9.44 37.48
C ILE A 291 15.03 -10.34 38.62
N LEU A 292 15.01 -11.65 38.36
CA LEU A 292 14.72 -12.66 39.37
C LEU A 292 16.03 -13.24 39.91
N THR A 293 16.17 -13.29 41.24
CA THR A 293 17.35 -13.87 41.89
C THR A 293 16.99 -14.94 42.90
N ASP A 294 17.91 -15.88 43.12
CA ASP A 294 17.79 -16.90 44.16
C ASP A 294 18.10 -16.33 45.57
N GLU A 295 17.98 -17.16 46.61
CA GLU A 295 18.28 -16.77 47.99
C GLU A 295 19.77 -16.39 48.22
N SER A 296 20.65 -16.80 47.30
CA SER A 296 22.09 -16.48 47.33
C SER A 296 22.44 -15.24 46.50
N GLY A 297 21.47 -14.63 45.82
CA GLY A 297 21.64 -13.45 44.97
C GLY A 297 22.08 -13.75 43.53
N ASN A 298 22.06 -15.01 43.09
CA ASN A 298 22.37 -15.35 41.70
C ASN A 298 21.18 -15.06 40.79
N GLU A 299 21.43 -14.52 39.59
CA GLU A 299 20.39 -14.30 38.59
C GLU A 299 19.82 -15.63 38.08
N ILE A 300 18.50 -15.71 38.05
CA ILE A 300 17.72 -16.83 37.51
C ILE A 300 17.19 -16.48 36.12
N GLU A 301 16.67 -15.26 35.99
CA GLU A 301 16.02 -14.74 34.80
C GLU A 301 16.10 -13.21 34.78
N VAL A 302 16.27 -12.66 33.59
CA VAL A 302 16.10 -11.24 33.29
C VAL A 302 15.04 -11.12 32.21
N SER A 303 13.98 -10.38 32.48
CA SER A 303 12.87 -10.15 31.55
C SER A 303 12.79 -8.67 31.16
N ARG A 304 12.65 -8.36 29.86
CA ARG A 304 12.67 -6.99 29.35
C ARG A 304 11.48 -6.68 28.43
N THR A 305 10.95 -5.46 28.55
CA THR A 305 10.02 -4.87 27.57
C THR A 305 10.29 -3.38 27.38
N LYS A 306 9.91 -2.85 26.21
CA LYS A 306 10.00 -1.42 25.89
C LYS A 306 8.76 -0.68 26.41
N VAL A 307 8.96 0.58 26.78
CA VAL A 307 7.91 1.39 27.42
C VAL A 307 7.90 2.78 26.81
N GLY A 308 6.77 3.20 26.24
CA GLY A 308 6.55 4.56 25.77
C GLY A 308 5.47 5.24 26.60
N PHE A 309 5.81 6.33 27.29
CA PHE A 309 4.85 7.09 28.09
C PHE A 309 3.90 7.87 27.17
N ARG A 310 2.62 7.52 27.13
CA ARG A 310 1.64 8.21 26.30
C ARG A 310 0.23 8.09 26.87
N ARG A 311 -0.56 9.13 26.64
CA ARG A 311 -1.99 9.14 26.93
C ARG A 311 -2.78 9.18 25.63
N PHE A 312 -3.62 8.18 25.38
CA PHE A 312 -4.55 8.17 24.26
C PHE A 312 -5.96 8.09 24.80
N GLU A 313 -6.82 9.04 24.44
CA GLU A 313 -8.17 9.13 24.99
C GLU A 313 -9.14 9.86 24.05
N LEU A 314 -10.43 9.64 24.26
CA LEU A 314 -11.49 10.49 23.71
C LEU A 314 -11.70 11.69 24.63
N LYS A 315 -11.33 12.88 24.16
CA LYS A 315 -11.58 14.15 24.85
C LYS A 315 -12.65 14.93 24.10
N ASN A 316 -13.84 15.05 24.70
CA ASN A 316 -15.01 15.70 24.08
C ASN A 316 -15.37 15.11 22.70
N GLY A 317 -15.28 13.79 22.54
CA GLY A 317 -15.58 13.12 21.27
C GLY A 317 -14.47 13.17 20.22
N ILE A 318 -13.27 13.64 20.58
CA ILE A 318 -12.09 13.72 19.70
C ILE A 318 -10.97 12.83 20.25
N MET A 319 -10.42 11.95 19.42
CA MET A 319 -9.25 11.15 19.78
C MET A 319 -8.03 12.06 19.92
N CYS A 320 -7.40 12.02 21.08
CA CYS A 320 -6.23 12.83 21.40
C CYS A 320 -5.07 11.95 21.85
N LEU A 321 -3.87 12.24 21.35
CA LEU A 321 -2.62 11.71 21.88
C LEU A 321 -1.92 12.82 22.68
N ASN A 322 -1.58 12.55 23.94
CA ASN A 322 -0.94 13.49 24.86
C ASN A 322 -1.66 14.87 24.87
N GLY A 323 -2.99 14.84 24.81
CA GLY A 323 -3.85 16.03 24.80
C GLY A 323 -3.97 16.78 23.47
N LYS A 324 -3.40 16.27 22.36
CA LYS A 324 -3.48 16.85 21.02
C LYS A 324 -4.33 15.98 20.09
N ARG A 325 -5.21 16.59 19.28
CA ARG A 325 -6.01 15.91 18.24
C ARG A 325 -5.07 15.20 17.26
N ILE A 326 -5.31 13.90 17.03
CA ILE A 326 -4.59 13.11 16.04
C ILE A 326 -5.31 13.11 14.68
N ILE A 327 -4.54 13.07 13.60
CA ILE A 327 -5.00 12.69 12.27
C ILE A 327 -4.24 11.43 11.86
N PHE A 328 -4.97 10.34 11.60
CA PHE A 328 -4.42 9.11 11.06
C PHE A 328 -4.19 9.28 9.55
N LYS A 329 -2.91 9.29 9.18
CA LYS A 329 -2.43 9.26 7.79
C LYS A 329 -1.94 7.86 7.54
N GLY A 330 -2.91 6.96 7.49
CA GLY A 330 -2.72 5.54 7.68
C GLY A 330 -2.67 4.75 6.37
N ILE A 331 -2.26 3.49 6.48
CA ILE A 331 -2.36 2.50 5.41
C ILE A 331 -2.69 1.12 5.99
N ASN A 332 -3.49 0.34 5.27
CA ASN A 332 -3.73 -1.07 5.55
C ASN A 332 -2.53 -1.89 5.03
N ARG A 333 -2.01 -2.82 5.84
CA ARG A 333 -0.87 -3.65 5.45
C ARG A 333 -1.12 -5.13 5.77
N HIS A 334 -1.24 -5.93 4.71
CA HIS A 334 -1.00 -7.37 4.78
C HIS A 334 0.51 -7.66 4.92
N GLU A 335 0.86 -8.70 5.71
CA GLU A 335 2.19 -9.29 5.67
C GLU A 335 2.35 -10.06 4.36
N PHE A 336 3.07 -9.52 3.37
CA PHE A 336 3.24 -10.20 2.08
C PHE A 336 4.62 -9.99 1.45
N ASP A 337 5.10 -11.03 0.78
CA ASP A 337 6.25 -11.05 -0.11
C ASP A 337 5.91 -11.93 -1.33
N ALA A 338 6.30 -11.47 -2.52
CA ALA A 338 5.97 -12.16 -3.76
C ALA A 338 6.49 -13.61 -3.83
N LYS A 339 7.58 -13.94 -3.11
CA LYS A 339 8.22 -15.27 -3.16
C LYS A 339 7.77 -16.17 -2.03
N THR A 340 7.61 -15.61 -0.82
CA THR A 340 7.34 -16.39 0.39
C THR A 340 5.91 -16.23 0.91
N GLY A 341 5.06 -15.46 0.22
CA GLY A 341 3.71 -15.16 0.66
C GLY A 341 3.76 -14.38 1.98
N ARG A 342 3.02 -14.83 2.99
CA ARG A 342 3.02 -14.18 4.31
C ARG A 342 4.17 -14.60 5.24
N ALA A 343 5.06 -15.50 4.80
CA ALA A 343 6.28 -15.85 5.54
C ALA A 343 7.39 -14.78 5.31
N ILE A 344 7.11 -13.56 5.75
CA ILE A 344 7.99 -12.39 5.54
C ILE A 344 9.20 -12.38 6.50
N THR A 345 10.26 -11.70 6.08
CA THR A 345 11.51 -11.58 6.85
C THR A 345 11.58 -10.30 7.68
N LYS A 346 12.61 -10.19 8.54
CA LYS A 346 12.95 -8.95 9.24
C LYS A 346 13.32 -7.84 8.25
N GLU A 347 14.03 -8.19 7.19
CA GLU A 347 14.47 -7.26 6.15
C GLU A 347 13.26 -6.67 5.40
N ASP A 348 12.25 -7.49 5.13
CA ASP A 348 10.97 -7.04 4.55
C ASP A 348 10.27 -6.03 5.46
N MET A 349 10.09 -6.36 6.75
CA MET A 349 9.47 -5.43 7.71
C MET A 349 10.27 -4.14 7.88
N LEU A 350 11.60 -4.20 7.85
CA LEU A 350 12.47 -3.02 7.90
C LEU A 350 12.35 -2.16 6.64
N PHE A 351 12.18 -2.76 5.47
CA PHE A 351 11.88 -2.02 4.26
C PHE A 351 10.53 -1.31 4.41
N ASP A 352 9.50 -2.04 4.81
CA ASP A 352 8.13 -1.56 4.90
C ASP A 352 7.99 -0.37 5.86
N ILE A 353 8.54 -0.47 7.07
CA ILE A 353 8.45 0.62 8.05
C ILE A 353 9.23 1.86 7.62
N ARG A 354 10.37 1.69 6.94
CA ARG A 354 11.15 2.82 6.41
C ARG A 354 10.43 3.48 5.25
N PHE A 355 9.78 2.70 4.38
CA PHE A 355 8.90 3.22 3.34
C PHE A 355 7.84 4.14 3.95
N MET A 356 7.15 3.68 4.99
CA MET A 356 6.07 4.43 5.63
C MET A 356 6.56 5.78 6.14
N LYS A 357 7.64 5.79 6.93
CA LYS A 357 8.22 7.03 7.47
C LYS A 357 8.73 7.97 6.36
N LYS A 358 9.38 7.44 5.32
CA LYS A 358 9.86 8.23 4.18
C LYS A 358 8.75 8.93 3.40
N ASN A 359 7.54 8.36 3.43
CA ASN A 359 6.40 8.83 2.67
C ASN A 359 5.29 9.43 3.55
N ASN A 360 5.65 9.95 4.72
CA ASN A 360 4.78 10.69 5.63
C ASN A 360 3.58 9.90 6.20
N ILE A 361 3.61 8.56 6.13
CA ILE A 361 2.63 7.69 6.80
C ILE A 361 2.94 7.67 8.30
N ASN A 362 1.91 7.85 9.13
CA ASN A 362 2.05 7.86 10.60
C ASN A 362 1.33 6.70 11.30
N ALA A 363 0.51 5.93 10.58
CA ALA A 363 -0.31 4.88 11.15
C ALA A 363 -0.44 3.66 10.23
N VAL A 364 -0.64 2.49 10.82
CA VAL A 364 -0.90 1.24 10.10
C VAL A 364 -2.06 0.50 10.76
N ARG A 365 -2.95 -0.05 9.94
CA ARG A 365 -3.93 -1.06 10.36
C ARG A 365 -3.41 -2.43 9.94
N THR A 366 -3.39 -3.37 10.87
CA THR A 366 -2.93 -4.76 10.66
C THR A 366 -4.04 -5.58 10.01
N CYS A 367 -4.34 -5.29 8.74
CA CYS A 367 -5.42 -5.94 8.01
C CYS A 367 -5.08 -7.42 7.73
N HIS A 368 -5.88 -8.40 8.14
CA HIS A 368 -6.96 -8.34 9.15
C HIS A 368 -6.70 -9.39 10.24
N TYR A 369 -5.51 -9.31 10.82
CA TYR A 369 -4.99 -10.26 11.78
C TYR A 369 -3.74 -9.70 12.50
N PRO A 370 -3.37 -10.24 13.68
CA PRO A 370 -2.18 -9.80 14.38
C PRO A 370 -0.91 -10.15 13.60
N ASN A 371 -0.04 -9.17 13.40
CA ASN A 371 1.23 -9.34 12.67
C ASN A 371 2.29 -10.06 13.54
N ASN A 372 3.47 -10.31 12.98
CA ASN A 372 4.64 -10.77 13.74
C ASN A 372 5.01 -9.76 14.85
N SER A 373 5.34 -10.22 16.07
CA SER A 373 5.71 -9.34 17.21
C SER A 373 6.85 -8.35 16.90
N LEU A 374 7.76 -8.71 15.98
CA LEU A 374 8.80 -7.78 15.52
C LEU A 374 8.21 -6.52 14.87
N TRP A 375 7.07 -6.61 14.20
CA TRP A 375 6.40 -5.47 13.59
C TRP A 375 6.03 -4.40 14.63
N TYR A 376 5.47 -4.82 15.76
CA TYR A 376 5.07 -3.92 16.86
C TYR A 376 6.29 -3.27 17.50
N GLN A 377 7.36 -4.03 17.71
CA GLN A 377 8.66 -3.52 18.19
C GLN A 377 9.24 -2.47 17.23
N LEU A 378 9.10 -2.68 15.92
CA LEU A 378 9.50 -1.69 14.91
C LEU A 378 8.59 -0.46 14.94
N CYS A 379 7.27 -0.61 15.08
CA CYS A 379 6.33 0.51 15.20
C CYS A 379 6.58 1.37 16.44
N ASP A 380 6.90 0.75 17.58
CA ASP A 380 7.32 1.44 18.79
C ASP A 380 8.59 2.27 18.55
N ALA A 381 9.60 1.66 17.92
CA ALA A 381 10.93 2.29 17.73
C ALA A 381 10.96 3.35 16.62
N TYR A 382 10.23 3.13 15.53
CA TYR A 382 10.17 4.04 14.38
C TYR A 382 9.08 5.11 14.52
N GLY A 383 8.16 4.94 15.48
CA GLY A 383 7.04 5.84 15.68
C GLY A 383 5.99 5.70 14.58
N ILE A 384 5.19 4.65 14.67
CA ILE A 384 3.99 4.41 13.84
C ILE A 384 2.84 4.03 14.79
N TYR A 385 1.69 4.66 14.65
CA TYR A 385 0.48 4.30 15.38
C TYR A 385 -0.16 3.04 14.81
N LEU A 386 -0.72 2.17 15.65
CA LEU A 386 -1.35 0.93 15.24
C LEU A 386 -2.83 0.87 15.62
N ILE A 387 -3.62 0.41 14.64
CA ILE A 387 -4.84 -0.36 14.88
C ILE A 387 -4.43 -1.82 14.81
N ASP A 388 -4.46 -2.49 15.96
CA ASP A 388 -4.17 -3.91 16.06
C ASP A 388 -5.47 -4.71 15.95
N GLU A 389 -5.56 -5.62 14.98
CA GLU A 389 -6.82 -6.23 14.57
C GLU A 389 -6.85 -7.73 14.83
N THR A 390 -7.93 -8.16 15.49
CA THR A 390 -8.17 -9.57 15.77
C THR A 390 -8.30 -10.33 14.45
N ASN A 391 -7.70 -11.53 14.39
CA ASN A 391 -7.84 -12.42 13.24
C ASN A 391 -9.28 -12.95 13.18
N LEU A 392 -10.17 -12.18 12.55
CA LEU A 392 -11.58 -12.51 12.43
C LEU A 392 -12.15 -11.84 11.18
N GLU A 393 -12.46 -12.67 10.18
CA GLU A 393 -13.23 -12.27 9.00
C GLU A 393 -14.13 -13.42 8.52
N THR A 394 -15.42 -13.13 8.31
CA THR A 394 -16.44 -14.13 7.93
C THR A 394 -17.28 -13.67 6.75
N HIS A 395 -16.64 -12.93 5.84
CA HIS A 395 -17.26 -12.14 4.78
C HIS A 395 -18.31 -12.93 3.99
N GLY A 396 -17.97 -14.13 3.51
CA GLY A 396 -18.85 -14.98 2.71
C GLY A 396 -20.09 -15.51 3.44
N THR A 397 -20.18 -15.35 4.76
CA THR A 397 -21.34 -15.82 5.55
C THR A 397 -22.52 -14.86 5.55
N TRP A 398 -22.25 -13.57 5.30
CA TRP A 398 -23.26 -12.52 5.37
C TRP A 398 -23.35 -11.65 4.12
N GLN A 399 -22.30 -11.51 3.31
CA GLN A 399 -22.37 -10.77 2.05
C GLN A 399 -22.54 -11.74 0.89
N LYS A 400 -23.58 -11.54 0.07
CA LYS A 400 -23.87 -12.41 -1.09
C LYS A 400 -24.25 -11.57 -2.28
N LEU A 401 -23.48 -11.70 -3.37
CA LEU A 401 -23.67 -10.90 -4.59
C LEU A 401 -23.71 -9.39 -4.29
N GLY A 402 -22.86 -8.91 -3.38
CA GLY A 402 -22.80 -7.52 -2.93
C GLY A 402 -23.95 -7.07 -2.01
N ALA A 403 -24.91 -7.95 -1.69
CA ALA A 403 -26.01 -7.64 -0.79
C ALA A 403 -25.76 -8.17 0.63
N THR A 404 -26.21 -7.42 1.63
CA THR A 404 -26.23 -7.85 3.03
C THR A 404 -27.34 -8.90 3.24
N ASP A 405 -26.95 -10.16 3.38
CA ASP A 405 -27.80 -11.32 3.73
C ASP A 405 -27.14 -12.15 4.87
N PRO A 406 -27.38 -11.80 6.14
CA PRO A 406 -26.77 -12.44 7.30
C PRO A 406 -27.47 -13.74 7.75
N SER A 407 -28.20 -14.42 6.86
CA SER A 407 -29.05 -15.60 7.18
C SER A 407 -28.32 -16.79 7.80
N TRP A 408 -27.01 -16.90 7.63
CA TRP A 408 -26.17 -17.91 8.29
C TRP A 408 -24.83 -17.30 8.74
N ASN A 409 -24.85 -16.03 9.13
CA ASN A 409 -23.64 -15.36 9.58
C ASN A 409 -23.03 -16.10 10.80
N VAL A 410 -21.70 -16.17 10.81
CA VAL A 410 -20.90 -16.55 11.99
C VAL A 410 -19.88 -15.43 12.22
N PRO A 411 -19.40 -15.18 13.45
CA PRO A 411 -19.83 -15.81 14.70
C PRO A 411 -21.25 -15.41 15.11
N GLY A 412 -21.71 -14.20 14.75
CA GLY A 412 -23.05 -13.73 15.05
C GLY A 412 -23.37 -13.72 16.55
N SER A 413 -24.47 -14.37 16.91
CA SER A 413 -24.93 -14.56 18.29
C SER A 413 -25.07 -16.05 18.60
N LEU A 414 -24.07 -16.84 18.19
CA LEU A 414 -24.11 -18.31 18.26
C LEU A 414 -23.17 -18.80 19.36
N PRO A 415 -23.69 -19.36 20.47
CA PRO A 415 -22.90 -19.73 21.64
C PRO A 415 -21.67 -20.61 21.35
N GLU A 416 -21.76 -21.47 20.35
CA GLU A 416 -20.70 -22.39 19.93
C GLU A 416 -19.48 -21.68 19.30
N TRP A 417 -19.61 -20.43 18.83
CA TRP A 417 -18.51 -19.63 18.26
C TRP A 417 -17.91 -18.62 19.25
N LYS A 418 -18.66 -18.28 20.30
CA LYS A 418 -18.31 -17.23 21.25
C LYS A 418 -16.90 -17.38 21.85
N GLU A 419 -16.57 -18.56 22.36
CA GLU A 419 -15.28 -18.74 23.03
C GLU A 419 -14.12 -18.75 22.04
N ALA A 420 -14.32 -19.21 20.80
CA ALA A 420 -13.29 -19.17 19.76
C ALA A 420 -12.93 -17.73 19.37
N VAL A 421 -13.92 -16.84 19.24
CA VAL A 421 -13.65 -15.42 18.92
C VAL A 421 -13.08 -14.65 20.11
N LEU A 422 -13.55 -14.95 21.33
CA LEU A 422 -12.96 -14.36 22.54
C LEU A 422 -11.52 -14.82 22.75
N ASP A 423 -11.18 -16.06 22.41
CA ASP A 423 -9.83 -16.58 22.48
C ASP A 423 -8.87 -15.87 21.50
N ARG A 424 -9.30 -15.61 20.27
CA ARG A 424 -8.54 -14.80 19.28
C ARG A 424 -8.24 -13.39 19.81
N ALA A 425 -9.25 -12.73 20.37
CA ALA A 425 -9.13 -11.41 20.96
C ALA A 425 -8.20 -11.37 22.18
N LYS A 426 -8.35 -12.36 23.09
CA LYS A 426 -7.47 -12.53 24.26
C LYS A 426 -6.03 -12.79 23.81
N SER A 427 -5.82 -13.64 22.80
CA SER A 427 -4.48 -14.01 22.35
C SER A 427 -3.73 -12.82 21.74
N MET A 428 -4.41 -12.00 20.93
CA MET A 428 -3.85 -10.72 20.45
C MET A 428 -3.57 -9.76 21.61
N TYR A 429 -4.57 -9.49 22.46
CA TYR A 429 -4.41 -8.56 23.58
C TYR A 429 -3.26 -8.96 24.49
N GLU A 430 -3.23 -10.20 24.95
CA GLU A 430 -2.24 -10.65 25.93
C GLU A 430 -0.83 -10.54 25.38
N ARG A 431 -0.62 -10.84 24.09
CA ARG A 431 0.67 -10.69 23.41
C ARG A 431 1.09 -9.22 23.32
N ASP A 432 0.18 -8.35 22.90
CA ASP A 432 0.54 -7.01 22.38
C ASP A 432 0.23 -5.83 23.33
N LYS A 433 -0.42 -6.09 24.49
CA LYS A 433 -0.89 -5.08 25.46
C LYS A 433 0.14 -4.04 25.92
N ASN A 434 1.43 -4.34 25.81
CA ASN A 434 2.52 -3.50 26.29
C ASN A 434 3.07 -2.52 25.22
N HIS A 435 2.71 -2.67 23.94
CA HIS A 435 3.23 -1.81 22.88
C HIS A 435 2.64 -0.41 22.91
N ALA A 436 3.50 0.61 22.90
CA ALA A 436 3.09 2.01 22.94
C ALA A 436 2.41 2.45 21.63
N SER A 437 2.81 1.84 20.52
CA SER A 437 2.28 2.04 19.18
C SER A 437 0.81 1.67 19.05
N VAL A 438 0.35 0.66 19.78
CA VAL A 438 -1.05 0.21 19.73
C VAL A 438 -1.92 1.24 20.42
N LEU A 439 -2.80 1.89 19.66
CA LEU A 439 -3.73 2.90 20.16
C LEU A 439 -5.17 2.39 20.20
N ILE A 440 -5.51 1.48 19.28
CA ILE A 440 -6.86 1.00 19.06
C ILE A 440 -6.82 -0.52 18.90
N TRP A 441 -7.72 -1.22 19.60
CA TRP A 441 -8.03 -2.63 19.41
C TRP A 441 -9.19 -2.78 18.43
N SER A 442 -9.01 -3.55 17.36
CA SER A 442 -10.07 -3.84 16.40
C SER A 442 -10.64 -5.25 16.63
N CYS A 443 -11.97 -5.37 16.64
CA CYS A 443 -12.65 -6.65 16.85
C CYS A 443 -12.56 -7.61 15.64
N GLY A 444 -12.08 -7.14 14.50
CA GLY A 444 -11.99 -7.90 13.25
C GLY A 444 -12.45 -7.07 12.06
N ASN A 445 -12.66 -7.74 10.94
CA ASN A 445 -13.09 -7.14 9.68
C ASN A 445 -14.34 -7.86 9.14
N GLU A 446 -15.23 -7.12 8.47
CA GLU A 446 -16.33 -7.63 7.64
C GLU A 446 -16.95 -8.95 8.11
N SER A 447 -17.34 -9.02 9.39
CA SER A 447 -17.91 -10.23 10.04
C SER A 447 -19.33 -9.99 10.52
N TYR A 448 -20.06 -9.09 9.84
CA TYR A 448 -21.36 -8.59 10.26
C TYR A 448 -21.36 -8.12 11.73
N CYS A 449 -22.40 -8.42 12.53
CA CYS A 449 -22.46 -8.16 13.97
C CYS A 449 -23.22 -9.26 14.71
N GLY A 450 -23.11 -9.25 16.03
CA GLY A 450 -23.89 -10.05 16.95
C GLY A 450 -23.34 -10.00 18.37
N GLU A 451 -23.91 -10.81 19.27
CA GLU A 451 -23.53 -10.84 20.69
C GLU A 451 -22.09 -11.32 20.91
N ASP A 452 -21.53 -12.10 19.99
CA ASP A 452 -20.17 -12.62 20.13
C ASP A 452 -19.12 -11.54 19.85
N ILE A 453 -19.36 -10.67 18.86
CA ILE A 453 -18.55 -9.47 18.62
C ILE A 453 -18.73 -8.46 19.75
N ALA A 454 -19.96 -8.30 20.26
CA ALA A 454 -20.22 -7.43 21.41
C ALA A 454 -19.44 -7.89 22.66
N ALA A 455 -19.35 -9.20 22.89
CA ALA A 455 -18.56 -9.77 23.98
C ALA A 455 -17.05 -9.50 23.82
N MET A 456 -16.53 -9.56 22.60
CA MET A 456 -15.14 -9.20 22.30
C MET A 456 -14.84 -7.73 22.62
N SER A 457 -15.73 -6.86 22.18
CA SER A 457 -15.62 -5.42 22.40
C SER A 457 -15.67 -5.06 23.89
N GLU A 458 -16.56 -5.70 24.66
CA GLU A 458 -16.60 -5.55 26.11
C GLU A 458 -15.35 -6.09 26.81
N TYR A 459 -14.79 -7.21 26.31
CA TYR A 459 -13.52 -7.74 26.80
C TYR A 459 -12.40 -6.71 26.66
N PHE A 460 -12.23 -6.09 25.49
CA PHE A 460 -11.18 -5.08 25.30
C PHE A 460 -11.34 -3.88 26.24
N ARG A 461 -12.55 -3.34 26.39
CA ARG A 461 -12.80 -2.21 27.32
C ARG A 461 -12.50 -2.57 28.77
N SER A 462 -12.85 -3.79 29.17
CA SER A 462 -12.61 -4.29 30.53
C SER A 462 -11.13 -4.59 30.78
N ALA A 463 -10.45 -5.21 29.82
CA ALA A 463 -9.06 -5.58 29.93
C ALA A 463 -8.14 -4.35 29.88
N ASP A 464 -8.45 -3.38 29.03
CA ASP A 464 -7.60 -2.23 28.77
C ASP A 464 -8.37 -0.92 28.55
N PRO A 465 -8.58 -0.13 29.62
CA PRO A 465 -9.22 1.18 29.52
C PRO A 465 -8.28 2.27 28.95
N THR A 466 -7.05 1.95 28.56
CA THR A 466 -6.05 2.93 28.07
C THR A 466 -5.99 3.05 26.55
N ARG A 467 -6.87 2.30 25.86
CA ARG A 467 -7.01 2.22 24.40
C ARG A 467 -8.49 2.23 24.03
N LEU A 468 -8.77 2.55 22.77
CA LEU A 468 -10.14 2.56 22.23
C LEU A 468 -10.42 1.26 21.48
N VAL A 469 -11.70 0.97 21.29
CA VAL A 469 -12.18 -0.20 20.54
C VAL A 469 -12.81 0.22 19.23
N HIS A 470 -12.41 -0.44 18.15
CA HIS A 470 -12.87 -0.22 16.79
C HIS A 470 -13.60 -1.46 16.26
N TYR A 471 -14.68 -1.24 15.52
CA TYR A 471 -15.27 -2.26 14.66
C TYR A 471 -16.16 -1.60 13.59
N GLU A 472 -15.90 -1.86 12.31
CA GLU A 472 -16.64 -1.26 11.20
C GLU A 472 -18.01 -1.93 10.99
N GLY A 473 -18.12 -3.24 11.20
CA GLY A 473 -19.28 -4.03 10.77
C GLY A 473 -20.64 -3.57 11.35
N VAL A 474 -20.64 -2.73 12.39
CA VAL A 474 -21.84 -2.07 12.93
C VAL A 474 -22.59 -1.26 11.87
N THR A 475 -21.91 -0.74 10.85
CA THR A 475 -22.50 0.04 9.74
C THR A 475 -23.46 -0.79 8.90
N ARG A 476 -23.35 -2.13 8.94
CA ARG A 476 -24.17 -3.06 8.17
C ARG A 476 -25.47 -3.43 8.87
N VAL A 477 -25.65 -2.99 10.13
CA VAL A 477 -26.83 -3.31 10.94
C VAL A 477 -27.81 -2.13 10.95
N PRO A 478 -29.09 -2.36 10.60
CA PRO A 478 -30.12 -1.32 10.68
C PRO A 478 -30.33 -0.78 12.10
N ASP A 479 -30.90 0.43 12.19
CA ASP A 479 -31.37 1.06 13.44
C ASP A 479 -30.30 1.22 14.55
N ASN A 480 -29.00 1.19 14.19
CA ASN A 480 -27.88 1.40 15.11
C ASN A 480 -27.87 0.42 16.30
N GLN A 481 -28.40 -0.80 16.12
CA GLN A 481 -28.59 -1.77 17.19
C GLN A 481 -27.29 -2.11 17.95
N TYR A 482 -26.16 -2.15 17.24
CA TYR A 482 -24.85 -2.57 17.77
C TYR A 482 -23.82 -1.44 17.83
N ASP A 483 -24.25 -0.17 17.76
CA ASP A 483 -23.36 1.00 17.77
C ASP A 483 -22.44 1.11 18.99
N PHE A 484 -22.80 0.46 20.10
CA PHE A 484 -22.00 0.43 21.33
C PHE A 484 -20.74 -0.46 21.23
N ILE A 485 -20.61 -1.26 20.15
CA ILE A 485 -19.43 -2.10 19.92
C ILE A 485 -18.19 -1.25 19.58
N THR A 486 -18.35 -0.06 19.02
CA THR A 486 -17.23 0.79 18.59
C THR A 486 -17.23 2.15 19.30
N ASP A 487 -16.05 2.68 19.59
CA ASP A 487 -15.88 4.00 20.23
C ASP A 487 -15.82 5.15 19.19
N MET A 488 -15.82 4.82 17.90
CA MET A 488 -15.71 5.76 16.78
C MET A 488 -16.61 5.32 15.62
N GLU A 489 -17.01 6.28 14.79
CA GLU A 489 -17.60 5.96 13.50
C GLU A 489 -16.46 5.57 12.56
N SER A 490 -16.54 4.34 12.03
CA SER A 490 -15.65 3.91 10.96
C SER A 490 -16.43 3.33 9.80
N ARG A 491 -16.00 3.63 8.58
CA ARG A 491 -16.61 3.14 7.34
C ARG A 491 -15.53 2.84 6.31
N MET A 492 -15.76 1.80 5.52
CA MET A 492 -14.95 1.48 4.35
C MET A 492 -15.51 2.22 3.12
N TYR A 493 -14.64 2.87 2.34
CA TYR A 493 -14.91 3.43 1.00
C TYR A 493 -16.07 4.42 0.89
N ALA A 494 -16.48 5.03 2.01
CA ALA A 494 -17.46 6.11 2.03
C ALA A 494 -16.93 7.32 1.25
N LYS A 495 -17.74 7.87 0.35
CA LYS A 495 -17.32 8.97 -0.55
C LYS A 495 -17.10 10.26 0.24
N PRO A 496 -16.25 11.20 -0.21
CA PRO A 496 -15.95 12.43 0.53
C PRO A 496 -17.21 13.20 0.95
N GLN A 497 -18.24 13.20 0.10
CA GLN A 497 -19.52 13.85 0.37
C GLN A 497 -20.30 13.15 1.49
N GLU A 498 -20.32 11.82 1.53
CA GLU A 498 -20.98 11.02 2.58
C GLU A 498 -20.27 11.21 3.93
N VAL A 499 -18.94 11.26 3.91
CA VAL A 499 -18.13 11.59 5.09
C VAL A 499 -18.48 12.99 5.59
N GLU A 500 -18.52 13.97 4.70
CA GLU A 500 -18.88 15.33 5.04
C GLU A 500 -20.31 15.44 5.59
N GLU A 501 -21.27 14.70 5.04
CA GLU A 501 -22.65 14.62 5.54
C GLU A 501 -22.71 14.09 6.97
N TYR A 502 -21.99 13.01 7.27
CA TYR A 502 -21.86 12.49 8.64
C TYR A 502 -21.27 13.56 9.58
N LEU A 503 -20.17 14.21 9.16
CA LEU A 503 -19.47 15.21 9.98
C LEU A 503 -20.31 16.47 10.25
N LYS A 504 -21.18 16.88 9.31
CA LYS A 504 -22.14 17.98 9.51
C LYS A 504 -23.24 17.63 10.51
N GLN A 505 -23.58 16.36 10.61
CA GLN A 505 -24.61 15.83 11.51
C GLN A 505 -24.04 15.29 12.82
N ASN A 506 -22.70 15.40 13.01
CA ASN A 506 -21.90 14.70 14.01
C ASN A 506 -22.65 14.37 15.31
N SER A 507 -22.74 13.07 15.59
CA SER A 507 -23.39 12.49 16.77
C SER A 507 -22.51 12.47 18.03
N GLY A 508 -21.33 13.09 17.98
CA GLY A 508 -20.35 13.14 19.08
C GLY A 508 -19.27 12.06 19.01
N ARG A 509 -19.25 11.23 17.97
CA ARG A 509 -18.19 10.24 17.70
C ARG A 509 -17.21 10.76 16.64
N PRO A 510 -15.90 10.56 16.81
CA PRO A 510 -14.94 10.88 15.76
C PRO A 510 -15.12 9.94 14.58
N TYR A 511 -14.71 10.39 13.41
CA TYR A 511 -14.77 9.66 12.16
C TYR A 511 -13.37 9.25 11.70
N ILE A 512 -13.20 7.98 11.34
CA ILE A 512 -12.06 7.50 10.57
C ILE A 512 -12.51 6.58 9.44
N SER A 513 -11.85 6.63 8.29
CA SER A 513 -12.02 5.57 7.28
C SER A 513 -11.05 4.43 7.59
N CYS A 514 -11.54 3.29 8.08
CA CYS A 514 -10.68 2.11 8.27
C CYS A 514 -10.12 1.59 6.94
N GLU A 515 -10.83 1.85 5.84
CA GLU A 515 -10.36 1.72 4.47
C GLU A 515 -10.91 2.85 3.62
N TYR A 516 -10.05 3.49 2.83
CA TYR A 516 -10.46 4.43 1.79
C TYR A 516 -9.43 4.43 0.67
N MET A 517 -9.78 5.06 -0.45
CA MET A 517 -8.88 5.24 -1.58
C MET A 517 -8.25 3.91 -2.03
N HIS A 518 -9.09 3.02 -2.57
CA HIS A 518 -8.67 1.72 -3.08
C HIS A 518 -7.61 1.89 -4.18
N ALA A 519 -6.41 1.37 -3.96
CA ALA A 519 -5.23 1.64 -4.75
C ALA A 519 -4.97 0.55 -5.81
N MET A 520 -5.97 -0.21 -6.24
CA MET A 520 -5.84 -1.17 -7.33
C MET A 520 -5.38 -0.52 -8.64
N GLY A 521 -4.34 -1.09 -9.25
CA GLY A 521 -3.84 -0.62 -10.54
C GLY A 521 -3.47 0.87 -10.54
N ASN A 522 -3.89 1.57 -11.60
CA ASN A 522 -3.72 3.02 -11.71
C ASN A 522 -4.86 3.79 -11.02
N SER A 523 -4.66 4.13 -9.75
CA SER A 523 -5.68 4.69 -8.85
C SER A 523 -5.15 5.86 -7.97
N LEU A 524 -5.69 6.08 -6.77
CA LEU A 524 -5.47 7.22 -5.86
C LEU A 524 -5.84 8.60 -6.43
N GLY A 525 -6.70 8.65 -7.45
CA GLY A 525 -7.29 9.89 -7.95
C GLY A 525 -8.37 10.42 -7.02
N GLY A 526 -8.24 11.66 -6.56
CA GLY A 526 -9.20 12.30 -5.65
C GLY A 526 -8.83 12.24 -4.16
N LEU A 527 -7.67 11.67 -3.78
CA LEU A 527 -7.21 11.63 -2.38
C LEU A 527 -7.24 13.02 -1.69
N SER A 528 -7.00 14.09 -2.44
CA SER A 528 -7.07 15.46 -1.89
C SER A 528 -8.45 15.82 -1.34
N LEU A 529 -9.54 15.28 -1.92
CA LEU A 529 -10.90 15.56 -1.47
C LEU A 529 -11.15 15.07 -0.04
N TYR A 530 -10.48 14.00 0.37
CA TYR A 530 -10.51 13.50 1.75
C TYR A 530 -9.58 14.28 2.67
N THR A 531 -8.33 14.51 2.26
CA THR A 531 -7.37 15.23 3.12
C THR A 531 -7.80 16.69 3.36
N ASP A 532 -8.56 17.29 2.45
CA ASP A 532 -9.15 18.62 2.63
C ASP A 532 -10.21 18.66 3.75
N LEU A 533 -10.75 17.52 4.19
CA LEU A 533 -11.68 17.45 5.33
C LEU A 533 -10.97 17.66 6.68
N GLU A 534 -9.68 17.38 6.78
CA GLU A 534 -8.86 17.54 8.00
C GLU A 534 -8.94 18.96 8.56
N ASP A 535 -8.96 19.95 7.64
CA ASP A 535 -8.98 21.38 7.92
C ASP A 535 -10.40 21.92 8.16
N LYS A 536 -11.43 21.18 7.73
CA LYS A 536 -12.84 21.61 7.78
C LYS A 536 -13.58 21.08 9.01
N TYR A 537 -13.27 19.87 9.46
CA TYR A 537 -14.04 19.18 10.49
C TYR A 537 -13.13 18.57 11.55
N GLU A 538 -13.23 19.06 12.79
CA GLU A 538 -12.42 18.56 13.91
C GLU A 538 -12.63 17.05 14.18
N ALA A 539 -13.85 16.57 14.01
CA ALA A 539 -14.19 15.15 14.20
C ALA A 539 -13.70 14.24 13.08
N TYR A 540 -13.26 14.77 11.93
CA TYR A 540 -12.57 13.96 10.92
C TYR A 540 -11.15 13.69 11.38
N GLN A 541 -10.77 12.43 11.56
CA GLN A 541 -9.44 12.07 12.06
C GLN A 541 -8.66 11.21 11.08
N GLY A 542 -8.97 11.32 9.78
CA GLY A 542 -8.23 10.69 8.69
C GLY A 542 -8.71 9.28 8.34
N GLY A 543 -7.80 8.43 7.90
CA GLY A 543 -8.13 7.08 7.46
C GLY A 543 -6.90 6.27 7.02
N PHE A 544 -7.15 5.07 6.50
CA PHE A 544 -6.13 4.11 6.09
C PHE A 544 -6.32 3.70 4.64
N ILE A 545 -5.34 4.03 3.77
CA ILE A 545 -5.38 3.65 2.34
C ILE A 545 -5.45 2.12 2.21
N TRP A 546 -6.26 1.61 1.29
CA TRP A 546 -6.26 0.18 0.89
C TRP A 546 -5.52 0.00 -0.44
N ASP A 547 -4.36 -0.64 -0.51
CA ASP A 547 -3.53 -1.10 0.61
C ASP A 547 -2.03 -0.88 0.33
N TYR A 548 -1.17 -1.47 1.17
CA TYR A 548 0.26 -1.24 1.11
C TYR A 548 0.94 -1.85 -0.12
N ILE A 549 0.74 -3.14 -0.40
CA ILE A 549 1.55 -3.91 -1.36
C ILE A 549 0.68 -4.87 -2.17
N ASP A 550 0.93 -4.95 -3.49
CA ASP A 550 0.25 -5.93 -4.33
C ASP A 550 0.53 -7.36 -3.87
N GLN A 551 -0.53 -8.17 -3.68
CA GLN A 551 -0.40 -9.58 -3.33
C GLN A 551 -0.23 -10.44 -4.59
N ALA A 552 0.81 -10.21 -5.38
CA ALA A 552 1.14 -11.02 -6.56
C ALA A 552 2.27 -12.02 -6.27
N ILE A 553 2.13 -13.27 -6.72
CA ILE A 553 3.08 -14.35 -6.45
C ILE A 553 4.09 -14.46 -7.59
N GLU A 554 5.39 -14.53 -7.27
CA GLU A 554 6.44 -14.84 -8.23
C GLU A 554 6.40 -16.33 -8.60
N THR A 555 6.27 -16.61 -9.90
CA THR A 555 6.22 -17.97 -10.45
C THR A 555 6.94 -18.04 -11.80
N GLN A 556 6.99 -19.23 -12.42
CA GLN A 556 7.47 -19.40 -13.80
C GLN A 556 6.29 -19.63 -14.74
N ASN A 557 6.27 -18.91 -15.87
CA ASN A 557 5.33 -19.16 -16.95
C ASN A 557 5.76 -20.34 -17.85
N ASP A 558 4.97 -20.66 -18.86
CA ASP A 558 5.23 -21.77 -19.81
C ASP A 558 6.54 -21.64 -20.60
N ASP A 559 7.07 -20.42 -20.75
CA ASP A 559 8.37 -20.13 -21.37
C ASP A 559 9.56 -20.34 -20.39
N GLY A 560 9.29 -20.66 -19.12
CA GLY A 560 10.29 -20.74 -18.06
C GLY A 560 10.81 -19.39 -17.57
N LYS A 561 10.09 -18.29 -17.84
CA LYS A 561 10.45 -16.95 -17.36
C LYS A 561 9.78 -16.70 -16.01
N THR A 562 10.53 -16.06 -15.12
CA THR A 562 9.97 -15.54 -13.87
C THR A 562 8.97 -14.42 -14.17
N VAL A 563 7.75 -14.57 -13.69
CA VAL A 563 6.64 -13.62 -13.82
C VAL A 563 5.94 -13.46 -12.47
N LEU A 564 5.16 -12.39 -12.33
CA LEU A 564 4.22 -12.24 -11.22
C LEU A 564 2.84 -12.73 -11.69
N ALA A 565 2.15 -13.45 -10.82
CA ALA A 565 0.85 -14.06 -11.08
C ALA A 565 -0.16 -13.63 -10.01
N TYR A 566 -1.44 -13.59 -10.39
CA TYR A 566 -2.56 -13.28 -9.51
C TYR A 566 -3.56 -14.45 -9.49
N GLY A 567 -4.72 -14.26 -8.86
CA GLY A 567 -5.75 -15.30 -8.78
C GLY A 567 -6.11 -15.89 -10.13
N GLY A 568 -6.30 -17.20 -10.15
CA GLY A 568 -6.71 -17.92 -11.34
C GLY A 568 -5.59 -18.35 -12.27
N ASP A 569 -4.37 -17.84 -12.10
CA ASP A 569 -3.16 -18.25 -12.82
C ASP A 569 -2.61 -19.60 -12.33
N PHE A 570 -3.04 -20.08 -11.15
CA PHE A 570 -2.66 -21.37 -10.58
C PHE A 570 -3.66 -22.49 -10.91
N GLU A 571 -4.55 -22.24 -11.89
CA GLU A 571 -5.74 -23.04 -12.19
C GLU A 571 -6.70 -23.19 -10.99
N ASP A 572 -6.60 -22.28 -10.02
CA ASP A 572 -7.45 -22.21 -8.84
C ASP A 572 -8.83 -21.68 -9.23
N ARG A 573 -9.87 -22.49 -9.01
CA ARG A 573 -11.26 -22.08 -9.23
C ARG A 573 -12.14 -22.60 -8.07
N PRO A 574 -13.01 -21.76 -7.49
CA PRO A 574 -13.29 -20.36 -7.87
C PRO A 574 -12.13 -19.40 -7.54
N SER A 575 -12.12 -18.23 -8.17
CA SER A 575 -11.11 -17.17 -7.98
C SER A 575 -11.67 -15.79 -8.31
N ASP A 576 -11.16 -14.77 -7.61
CA ASP A 576 -11.43 -13.34 -7.83
C ASP A 576 -10.32 -12.62 -8.62
N TYR A 577 -9.44 -13.39 -9.26
CA TYR A 577 -8.46 -12.91 -10.25
C TYR A 577 -7.50 -11.83 -9.72
N GLY A 578 -7.33 -10.73 -10.46
CA GLY A 578 -6.40 -9.64 -10.13
C GLY A 578 -6.85 -8.75 -8.97
N PHE A 579 -7.97 -9.05 -8.29
CA PHE A 579 -8.46 -8.21 -7.19
C PHE A 579 -7.47 -8.18 -6.00
N CYS A 580 -6.48 -9.07 -5.95
CA CYS A 580 -5.41 -9.07 -4.94
C CYS A 580 -4.29 -8.03 -5.18
N THR A 581 -4.34 -7.25 -6.27
CA THR A 581 -3.29 -6.26 -6.61
C THR A 581 -3.74 -4.83 -6.26
N ASN A 582 -3.76 -4.51 -4.97
CA ASN A 582 -4.31 -3.25 -4.45
C ASN A 582 -3.26 -2.28 -3.88
N GLY A 583 -1.98 -2.55 -4.11
CA GLY A 583 -0.89 -1.90 -3.39
C GLY A 583 -0.55 -0.50 -3.89
N VAL A 584 -0.18 0.40 -2.97
CA VAL A 584 0.56 1.62 -3.30
C VAL A 584 1.99 1.33 -3.78
N ILE A 585 2.53 0.16 -3.45
CA ILE A 585 3.76 -0.37 -4.06
C ILE A 585 3.49 -1.70 -4.75
N TYR A 586 4.34 -2.02 -5.73
CA TYR A 586 4.27 -3.29 -6.44
C TYR A 586 4.77 -4.45 -5.56
N ALA A 587 4.41 -5.68 -5.94
CA ALA A 587 4.74 -6.90 -5.18
C ALA A 587 6.25 -7.12 -4.97
N ASP A 588 7.09 -6.54 -5.84
CA ASP A 588 8.56 -6.57 -5.75
C ASP A 588 9.15 -5.43 -4.90
N ARG A 589 8.31 -4.72 -4.14
CA ARG A 589 8.63 -3.56 -3.31
C ARG A 589 9.14 -2.33 -4.07
N THR A 590 8.98 -2.29 -5.39
CA THR A 590 9.22 -1.06 -6.16
C THR A 590 8.06 -0.07 -5.99
N TYR A 591 8.38 1.23 -5.93
CA TYR A 591 7.37 2.24 -5.66
C TYR A 591 6.50 2.43 -6.91
N SER A 592 5.18 2.44 -6.74
CA SER A 592 4.30 2.89 -7.82
C SER A 592 4.28 4.42 -7.90
N PRO A 593 3.86 4.99 -9.04
CA PRO A 593 3.71 6.43 -9.19
C PRO A 593 2.71 7.08 -8.23
N LYS A 594 1.79 6.30 -7.63
CA LYS A 594 0.79 6.74 -6.65
C LYS A 594 1.46 7.32 -5.39
N VAL A 595 2.66 6.85 -5.04
CA VAL A 595 3.39 7.24 -3.82
C VAL A 595 3.70 8.74 -3.78
N GLN A 596 3.95 9.39 -4.92
CA GLN A 596 4.25 10.83 -4.94
C GLN A 596 3.06 11.66 -4.40
N GLU A 597 1.84 11.26 -4.76
CA GLU A 597 0.61 11.96 -4.38
C GLU A 597 0.34 11.79 -2.89
N MET A 598 0.36 10.53 -2.44
CA MET A 598 0.20 10.16 -1.04
C MET A 598 1.22 10.88 -0.17
N LYS A 599 2.52 10.84 -0.52
CA LYS A 599 3.58 11.52 0.23
C LYS A 599 3.32 13.01 0.38
N ALA A 600 2.94 13.67 -0.71
CA ALA A 600 2.67 15.11 -0.69
C ALA A 600 1.44 15.43 0.17
N LEU A 601 0.35 14.69 0.00
CA LEU A 601 -0.90 14.90 0.74
C LEU A 601 -0.79 14.49 2.22
N TYR A 602 0.09 13.56 2.58
CA TYR A 602 0.32 13.17 3.98
C TYR A 602 1.37 14.03 4.71
N SER A 603 2.11 14.91 4.04
CA SER A 603 3.10 15.76 4.74
C SER A 603 2.47 16.63 5.83
N ASN A 604 3.06 16.59 7.04
CA ASN A 604 2.76 17.55 8.11
C ASN A 604 3.44 18.91 7.89
N ILE A 605 4.48 18.97 7.05
CA ILE A 605 5.09 20.23 6.67
C ILE A 605 4.41 20.72 5.40
N ARG A 606 3.61 21.79 5.53
CA ARG A 606 2.98 22.46 4.39
C ARG A 606 3.79 23.70 4.04
N MET A 607 4.03 23.88 2.75
CA MET A 607 4.81 25.01 2.25
C MET A 607 4.10 25.68 1.08
N SER A 608 4.21 26.99 1.00
CA SER A 608 3.77 27.78 -0.15
C SER A 608 4.75 28.91 -0.42
N ILE A 609 4.85 29.33 -1.67
CA ILE A 609 5.70 30.47 -2.07
C ILE A 609 4.81 31.45 -2.82
N GLN A 610 4.85 32.72 -2.41
CA GLN A 610 4.14 33.79 -3.09
C GLN A 610 4.98 35.07 -3.07
N ASN A 611 5.19 35.66 -4.23
CA ASN A 611 6.02 36.85 -4.46
C ASN A 611 7.43 36.72 -3.83
N GLY A 612 8.04 35.54 -3.92
CA GLY A 612 9.35 35.25 -3.29
C GLY A 612 9.31 35.19 -1.76
N MET A 613 8.14 35.08 -1.14
CA MET A 613 7.97 34.82 0.29
C MET A 613 7.59 33.36 0.49
N LEU A 614 8.44 32.59 1.17
CA LEU A 614 8.11 31.24 1.62
C LEU A 614 7.29 31.31 2.91
N THR A 615 6.19 30.57 2.98
CA THR A 615 5.47 30.27 4.20
C THR A 615 5.65 28.79 4.51
N VAL A 616 6.10 28.48 5.73
CA VAL A 616 6.21 27.11 6.24
C VAL A 616 5.26 26.96 7.41
N GLU A 617 4.31 26.04 7.29
CA GLU A 617 3.37 25.64 8.32
C GLU A 617 3.76 24.25 8.82
N ASN A 618 4.02 24.14 10.12
CA ASN A 618 4.36 22.89 10.78
C ASN A 618 3.11 22.31 11.46
N ARG A 619 2.47 21.33 10.83
CA ARG A 619 1.29 20.62 11.36
C ARG A 619 1.63 19.39 12.21
N ASN A 620 2.91 19.18 12.53
CA ASN A 620 3.27 18.21 13.56
C ASN A 620 2.64 18.62 14.91
N LEU A 621 2.33 17.62 15.74
CA LEU A 621 1.71 17.83 17.05
C LEU A 621 2.74 18.10 18.15
N PHE A 622 3.95 17.56 18.00
CA PHE A 622 5.00 17.57 19.03
C PHE A 622 6.36 18.02 18.49
N ALA A 623 6.73 17.63 17.27
CA ALA A 623 8.04 17.95 16.69
C ALA A 623 8.10 19.36 16.06
N ASP A 624 9.19 20.08 16.34
CA ASP A 624 9.56 21.28 15.59
C ASP A 624 10.32 20.92 14.28
N THR A 625 10.78 21.93 13.53
CA THR A 625 11.52 21.72 12.28
C THR A 625 13.03 21.88 12.41
N ASN A 626 13.61 21.78 13.62
CA ASN A 626 15.07 21.91 13.80
C ASN A 626 15.86 20.80 13.12
N ASN A 627 15.26 19.63 12.93
CA ASN A 627 15.84 18.50 12.22
C ASN A 627 15.73 18.63 10.68
N LEU A 628 15.22 19.76 10.16
CA LEU A 628 15.07 20.01 8.73
C LEU A 628 15.99 21.14 8.26
N SER A 629 16.46 21.00 7.02
CA SER A 629 17.09 22.05 6.22
C SER A 629 16.22 22.39 5.02
N PHE A 630 16.24 23.64 4.58
CA PHE A 630 15.45 24.11 3.43
C PHE A 630 16.37 24.43 2.27
N VAL A 631 16.25 23.68 1.18
CA VAL A 631 17.03 23.86 -0.05
C VAL A 631 16.21 24.68 -1.03
N VAL A 632 16.66 25.88 -1.34
CA VAL A 632 16.02 26.75 -2.33
C VAL A 632 16.76 26.67 -3.66
N ARG A 633 16.02 26.66 -4.77
CA ARG A 633 16.52 26.75 -6.15
C ARG A 633 15.72 27.81 -6.90
N LEU A 634 16.43 28.60 -7.72
CA LEU A 634 15.82 29.41 -8.77
C LEU A 634 16.11 28.72 -10.09
N GLU A 635 15.06 28.32 -10.79
CA GLU A 635 15.14 27.61 -12.07
C GLU A 635 14.62 28.49 -13.19
N LYS A 636 15.20 28.36 -14.38
CA LYS A 636 14.73 28.99 -15.62
C LYS A 636 14.51 27.91 -16.66
N ASN A 637 13.27 27.76 -17.14
CA ASN A 637 12.87 26.71 -18.08
C ASN A 637 13.33 25.31 -17.59
N GLY A 638 13.23 25.07 -16.29
CA GLY A 638 13.65 23.82 -15.63
C GLY A 638 15.16 23.65 -15.39
N VAL A 639 16.00 24.64 -15.74
CA VAL A 639 17.44 24.62 -15.46
C VAL A 639 17.75 25.44 -14.22
N VAL A 640 18.42 24.83 -13.23
CA VAL A 640 18.84 25.50 -11.99
C VAL A 640 19.86 26.60 -12.31
N LEU A 641 19.51 27.86 -12.02
CA LEU A 641 20.41 29.01 -12.13
C LEU A 641 21.20 29.22 -10.84
N LYS A 642 20.56 28.98 -9.70
CA LYS A 642 21.15 29.13 -8.37
C LYS A 642 20.48 28.19 -7.40
N SER A 643 21.25 27.72 -6.42
CA SER A 643 20.75 27.09 -5.21
C SER A 643 21.39 27.70 -3.97
N ASP A 644 20.66 27.65 -2.85
CA ASP A 644 21.12 28.01 -1.51
C ASP A 644 20.44 27.09 -0.48
N THR A 645 20.91 27.09 0.77
CA THR A 645 20.34 26.31 1.86
C THR A 645 20.27 27.13 3.13
N PHE A 646 19.17 27.02 3.87
CA PHE A 646 18.99 27.68 5.15
C PHE A 646 18.21 26.83 6.14
N SER A 647 18.35 27.13 7.43
CA SER A 647 17.53 26.56 8.49
C SER A 647 16.41 27.53 8.88
N LEU A 648 15.26 26.99 9.22
CA LEU A 648 14.11 27.73 9.73
C LEU A 648 13.42 26.85 10.77
N ASN A 649 13.52 27.21 12.05
CA ASN A 649 12.81 26.51 13.13
C ASN A 649 11.38 27.03 13.24
N VAL A 650 10.40 26.17 12.98
CA VAL A 650 8.97 26.38 13.16
C VAL A 650 8.48 25.40 14.23
N PRO A 651 8.04 25.88 15.41
CA PRO A 651 7.47 25.04 16.44
C PRO A 651 6.24 24.24 15.94
N ALA A 652 5.95 23.12 16.59
CA ALA A 652 4.76 22.31 16.32
C ALA A 652 3.47 23.15 16.38
N GLY A 653 2.62 23.04 15.36
CA GLY A 653 1.36 23.78 15.22
C GLY A 653 1.50 25.25 14.81
N GLU A 654 2.72 25.76 14.57
CA GLU A 654 2.95 27.15 14.17
C GLU A 654 3.25 27.31 12.68
N SER A 655 3.26 28.57 12.23
CA SER A 655 3.68 28.97 10.88
C SER A 655 4.70 30.09 10.94
N LYS A 656 5.70 30.08 10.04
CA LYS A 656 6.66 31.17 9.87
C LYS A 656 6.89 31.48 8.40
N THR A 657 7.29 32.72 8.13
CA THR A 657 7.62 33.19 6.79
C THR A 657 9.10 33.50 6.65
N LYS A 658 9.63 33.30 5.45
CA LYS A 658 11.01 33.62 5.07
C LYS A 658 11.03 34.27 3.69
N LYS A 659 11.52 35.50 3.63
CA LYS A 659 11.80 36.16 2.35
C LYS A 659 12.97 35.46 1.67
N LEU A 660 12.75 34.97 0.45
CA LEU A 660 13.79 34.36 -0.36
C LEU A 660 14.63 35.49 -0.99
N THR A 661 15.95 35.35 -0.95
CA THR A 661 16.85 36.30 -1.61
C THR A 661 16.77 36.08 -3.12
N LEU A 662 16.17 37.03 -3.83
CA LEU A 662 15.99 36.95 -5.27
C LEU A 662 17.29 37.35 -5.98
N HIS A 663 17.83 36.46 -6.81
CA HIS A 663 18.85 36.88 -7.79
C HIS A 663 18.24 37.82 -8.82
N LYS A 664 19.04 38.71 -9.39
CA LYS A 664 18.57 39.61 -10.45
C LYS A 664 18.09 38.76 -11.64
N ILE A 665 16.82 38.91 -11.97
CA ILE A 665 16.19 38.27 -13.12
C ILE A 665 16.23 39.27 -14.27
N ASP A 666 16.98 38.96 -15.31
CA ASP A 666 17.31 39.92 -16.39
C ASP A 666 17.08 39.37 -17.80
N SER A 667 16.56 38.14 -17.92
CA SER A 667 16.33 37.51 -19.22
C SER A 667 14.97 36.82 -19.29
N VAL A 668 14.44 36.75 -20.50
CA VAL A 668 13.11 36.23 -20.83
C VAL A 668 13.06 34.72 -20.59
N GLY A 669 11.93 34.24 -20.05
CA GLY A 669 11.68 32.82 -19.80
C GLY A 669 10.69 32.59 -18.65
N GLU A 670 10.37 31.32 -18.43
CA GLU A 670 9.57 30.88 -17.28
C GLU A 670 10.51 30.51 -16.13
N TYR A 671 10.26 31.09 -14.97
CA TYR A 671 11.08 30.91 -13.77
C TYR A 671 10.29 30.19 -12.69
N VAL A 672 11.01 29.43 -11.87
CA VAL A 672 10.45 28.70 -10.73
C VAL A 672 11.29 28.97 -9.49
N TYR A 673 10.67 29.49 -8.43
CA TYR A 673 11.22 29.32 -7.09
C TYR A 673 10.81 27.95 -6.59
N HIS A 674 11.78 27.09 -6.31
CA HIS A 674 11.57 25.76 -5.75
C HIS A 674 12.21 25.70 -4.37
N VAL A 675 11.45 25.28 -3.36
CA VAL A 675 11.99 25.02 -2.02
C VAL A 675 11.64 23.61 -1.59
N SER A 676 12.64 22.83 -1.20
CA SER A 676 12.50 21.51 -0.57
C SER A 676 12.81 21.59 0.92
N ALA A 677 11.95 21.03 1.77
CA ALA A 677 12.28 20.73 3.16
C ALA A 677 12.87 19.32 3.22
N VAL A 678 14.12 19.20 3.66
CA VAL A 678 14.87 17.94 3.69
C VAL A 678 15.38 17.62 5.10
N THR A 679 15.57 16.35 5.43
CA THR A 679 16.24 15.96 6.68
C THR A 679 17.63 16.58 6.76
N ALA A 680 17.95 17.23 7.88
CA ALA A 680 19.27 17.83 8.10
C ALA A 680 20.34 16.76 8.38
N ASP A 681 19.94 15.71 9.12
CA ASP A 681 20.79 14.61 9.55
C ASP A 681 20.18 13.26 9.17
N GLN A 682 20.98 12.19 9.26
CA GLN A 682 20.52 10.82 9.10
C GLN A 682 19.57 10.44 10.25
N THR A 683 18.48 9.75 9.93
CA THR A 683 17.52 9.17 10.88
C THR A 683 17.54 7.64 10.81
N LEU A 684 16.78 6.96 11.67
CA LEU A 684 16.60 5.50 11.60
C LEU A 684 15.97 5.03 10.28
N TRP A 685 15.29 5.94 9.56
CA TRP A 685 14.48 5.60 8.40
C TRP A 685 14.88 6.31 7.11
N ALA A 686 15.71 7.34 7.15
CA ALA A 686 16.21 8.03 5.95
C ALA A 686 17.60 8.62 6.14
N ASP A 687 18.31 8.75 5.03
CA ASP A 687 19.57 9.49 4.98
C ASP A 687 19.34 10.99 5.14
N ALA A 688 20.40 11.73 5.48
CA ALA A 688 20.39 13.19 5.42
C ALA A 688 20.09 13.65 3.98
N GLY A 689 19.27 14.70 3.83
CA GLY A 689 18.84 15.23 2.54
C GLY A 689 17.58 14.57 1.95
N HIS A 690 16.93 13.65 2.66
CA HIS A 690 15.64 13.09 2.24
C HIS A 690 14.56 14.16 2.29
N GLU A 691 13.86 14.36 1.18
CA GLU A 691 12.81 15.39 1.06
C GLU A 691 11.51 14.95 1.75
N ILE A 692 10.97 15.82 2.60
CA ILE A 692 9.68 15.64 3.30
C ILE A 692 8.54 16.30 2.51
N ALA A 693 8.79 17.52 2.04
CA ALA A 693 7.83 18.36 1.33
C ALA A 693 8.56 19.34 0.41
N PHE A 694 7.84 19.88 -0.56
CA PHE A 694 8.33 20.95 -1.43
C PHE A 694 7.24 22.01 -1.69
N ALA A 695 7.65 23.17 -2.21
CA ALA A 695 6.76 24.18 -2.75
C ALA A 695 7.37 24.84 -3.98
N GLN A 696 6.50 25.29 -4.91
CA GLN A 696 6.91 26.02 -6.10
C GLN A 696 6.08 27.29 -6.32
N GLU A 697 6.75 28.36 -6.72
CA GLU A 697 6.12 29.54 -7.34
C GLU A 697 6.63 29.66 -8.78
N VAL A 698 5.71 29.68 -9.74
CA VAL A 698 6.01 29.81 -11.18
C VAL A 698 5.63 31.21 -11.65
N PHE A 699 6.53 31.88 -12.36
CA PHE A 699 6.27 33.18 -12.95
C PHE A 699 7.04 33.36 -14.27
N GLU A 700 6.52 34.22 -15.15
CA GLU A 700 7.09 34.42 -16.48
C GLU A 700 7.65 35.83 -16.62
N VAL A 701 8.87 35.93 -17.16
CA VAL A 701 9.44 37.19 -17.64
C VAL A 701 9.30 37.21 -19.16
N LYS A 702 8.42 38.08 -19.65
CA LYS A 702 8.11 38.20 -21.08
C LYS A 702 9.05 39.17 -21.79
N ASP A 703 9.35 38.87 -23.05
CA ASP A 703 9.82 39.88 -24.00
C ASP A 703 8.62 40.43 -24.76
N ASN A 704 8.63 41.72 -25.08
CA ASN A 704 7.67 42.34 -25.99
C ASN A 704 8.23 42.44 -27.43
N GLN A 705 9.43 41.92 -27.70
CA GLN A 705 10.01 41.91 -29.03
C GLN A 705 9.60 40.64 -29.78
N ILE A 706 8.73 40.81 -30.77
CA ILE A 706 8.52 39.83 -31.83
C ILE A 706 9.65 40.05 -32.83
N PRO A 707 10.63 39.13 -32.99
CA PRO A 707 11.59 39.26 -34.06
C PRO A 707 10.86 39.10 -35.41
N GLU A 708 10.74 40.20 -36.16
CA GLU A 708 10.34 40.16 -37.57
C GLU A 708 11.42 39.38 -38.33
N THR A 709 11.09 38.14 -38.67
CA THR A 709 11.96 37.31 -39.50
C THR A 709 11.30 37.24 -40.87
N THR A 710 11.95 37.79 -41.90
CA THR A 710 11.48 37.60 -43.28
C THR A 710 11.70 36.13 -43.65
N LEU A 711 10.61 35.37 -43.77
CA LEU A 711 10.68 33.95 -44.09
C LEU A 711 10.83 33.76 -45.61
N GLN A 712 11.79 32.94 -46.02
CA GLN A 712 11.87 32.52 -47.41
C GLN A 712 10.74 31.53 -47.69
N LYS A 713 9.91 31.84 -48.69
CA LYS A 713 8.81 30.96 -49.09
C LYS A 713 9.36 29.61 -49.60
N PRO A 714 8.95 28.47 -49.02
CA PRO A 714 9.32 27.15 -49.48
C PRO A 714 8.65 26.83 -50.83
N THR A 715 9.14 25.80 -51.51
CA THR A 715 8.46 25.27 -52.70
C THR A 715 7.20 24.53 -52.26
N ILE A 716 6.04 25.03 -52.67
CA ILE A 716 4.75 24.38 -52.44
C ILE A 716 4.32 23.66 -53.73
N VAL A 717 4.07 22.36 -53.63
CA VAL A 717 3.66 21.51 -54.76
C VAL A 717 2.26 20.99 -54.53
N TYR A 718 1.30 21.50 -55.31
CA TYR A 718 -0.08 21.01 -55.31
C TYR A 718 -0.23 19.89 -56.35
N SER A 719 -0.12 18.63 -55.94
CA SER A 719 -0.42 17.47 -56.81
C SER A 719 -1.86 16.98 -56.60
N ASP A 720 -2.28 16.00 -57.39
CA ASP A 720 -3.64 15.44 -57.32
C ASP A 720 -3.95 14.86 -55.92
N VAL A 721 -3.04 14.04 -55.39
CA VAL A 721 -3.22 13.30 -54.13
C VAL A 721 -2.43 13.91 -52.96
N ILE A 722 -1.27 14.50 -53.21
CA ILE A 722 -0.35 14.99 -52.18
C ILE A 722 -0.13 16.51 -52.33
N ILE A 723 -0.10 17.23 -51.22
CA ILE A 723 0.41 18.59 -51.14
C ILE A 723 1.77 18.55 -50.47
N GLY A 724 2.82 19.00 -51.15
CA GLY A 724 4.19 19.06 -50.63
C GLY A 724 4.58 20.48 -50.24
N VAL A 725 5.27 20.64 -49.12
CA VAL A 725 5.91 21.90 -48.69
C VAL A 725 7.38 21.62 -48.42
N HIS A 726 8.27 22.17 -49.25
CA HIS A 726 9.70 21.87 -49.25
C HIS A 726 10.55 23.12 -49.03
N GLY A 727 11.18 23.21 -47.87
CA GLY A 727 12.19 24.22 -47.55
C GLY A 727 13.60 23.68 -47.69
N GLU A 728 14.60 24.45 -47.22
CA GLU A 728 16.02 24.06 -47.30
C GLU A 728 16.33 22.78 -46.52
N ASN A 729 15.83 22.69 -45.28
CA ASN A 729 16.15 21.60 -44.34
C ASN A 729 14.91 20.84 -43.85
N PHE A 730 13.75 21.04 -44.50
CA PHE A 730 12.51 20.37 -44.14
C PHE A 730 11.66 20.01 -45.36
N SER A 731 10.90 18.93 -45.24
CA SER A 731 9.92 18.52 -46.22
C SER A 731 8.69 17.95 -45.51
N MET A 732 7.53 18.52 -45.79
CA MET A 732 6.24 18.08 -45.27
C MET A 732 5.35 17.65 -46.41
N MET A 733 4.70 16.49 -46.30
CA MET A 733 3.74 16.02 -47.30
C MET A 733 2.40 15.71 -46.66
N PHE A 734 1.35 16.26 -47.24
CA PHE A 734 -0.03 16.13 -46.79
C PHE A 734 -0.80 15.29 -47.80
N ASP A 735 -1.26 14.12 -47.38
CA ASP A 735 -1.95 13.16 -48.21
C ASP A 735 -3.47 13.34 -48.11
N LYS A 736 -4.08 13.75 -49.22
CA LYS A 736 -5.53 13.97 -49.33
C LYS A 736 -6.33 12.66 -49.30
N LYS A 737 -5.70 11.50 -49.51
CA LYS A 737 -6.34 10.18 -49.42
C LYS A 737 -6.18 9.57 -48.02
N GLU A 738 -5.00 9.71 -47.40
CA GLU A 738 -4.77 9.24 -46.02
C GLU A 738 -5.42 10.15 -44.97
N GLY A 739 -5.65 11.41 -45.33
CA GLY A 739 -6.39 12.39 -44.52
C GLY A 739 -5.52 13.24 -43.60
N GLY A 740 -4.21 13.36 -43.81
CA GLY A 740 -3.35 14.16 -42.95
C GLY A 740 -1.91 14.24 -43.42
N ILE A 741 -0.99 14.54 -42.51
CA ILE A 741 0.44 14.57 -42.81
C ILE A 741 0.99 13.13 -42.94
N SER A 742 1.48 12.75 -44.11
CA SER A 742 2.02 11.40 -44.38
C SER A 742 3.54 11.34 -44.35
N SER A 743 4.24 12.48 -44.42
CA SER A 743 5.70 12.60 -44.28
C SER A 743 6.07 13.89 -43.55
N LEU A 744 6.97 13.78 -42.58
CA LEU A 744 7.57 14.88 -41.85
C LEU A 744 9.07 14.64 -41.76
N LYS A 745 9.82 15.33 -42.63
CA LYS A 745 11.27 15.22 -42.70
C LYS A 745 11.95 16.50 -42.25
N TYR A 746 13.00 16.32 -41.47
CA TYR A 746 14.01 17.34 -41.20
C TYR A 746 15.39 16.75 -41.46
N ASN A 747 16.24 17.47 -42.20
CA ASN A 747 17.58 17.01 -42.59
C ASN A 747 17.56 15.58 -43.19
N ASP A 748 16.63 15.34 -44.12
CA ASP A 748 16.38 14.05 -44.78
C ASP A 748 15.97 12.86 -43.88
N TYR A 749 15.81 13.07 -42.58
CA TYR A 749 15.34 12.04 -41.65
C TYR A 749 13.81 12.04 -41.57
N GLU A 750 13.18 10.88 -41.86
CA GLU A 750 11.73 10.68 -41.73
C GLU A 750 11.34 10.28 -40.30
N TYR A 751 10.46 11.06 -39.66
CA TYR A 751 10.09 10.89 -38.25
C TYR A 751 8.77 10.17 -38.03
N ILE A 752 7.82 10.31 -38.95
CA ILE A 752 6.50 9.66 -38.86
C ILE A 752 6.42 8.51 -39.85
N THR A 753 5.66 7.46 -39.48
CA THR A 753 5.46 6.31 -40.36
C THR A 753 4.19 6.43 -41.20
N ARG A 754 3.18 7.14 -40.68
CA ARG A 754 1.84 7.36 -41.24
C ARG A 754 1.19 8.59 -40.59
N THR A 755 0.04 9.00 -41.10
CA THR A 755 -0.78 10.08 -40.56
C THR A 755 -1.12 9.84 -39.08
N PRO A 756 -0.76 10.78 -38.17
CA PRO A 756 -1.18 10.74 -36.76
C PRO A 756 -2.70 10.67 -36.62
N LYS A 757 -3.20 9.94 -35.62
CA LYS A 757 -4.63 9.66 -35.47
C LYS A 757 -5.19 10.32 -34.22
N VAL A 758 -6.36 10.93 -34.35
CA VAL A 758 -7.09 11.41 -33.17
C VAL A 758 -7.59 10.20 -32.39
N SER A 759 -7.29 10.15 -31.10
CA SER A 759 -7.80 9.15 -30.18
C SER A 759 -8.77 9.81 -29.21
N PHE A 760 -9.91 9.14 -29.01
CA PHE A 760 -10.86 9.44 -27.95
C PHE A 760 -10.83 8.39 -26.83
N TRP A 761 -9.82 7.52 -26.85
CA TRP A 761 -9.75 6.34 -26.01
C TRP A 761 -8.41 6.20 -25.28
N ARG A 762 -8.49 5.80 -24.01
CA ARG A 762 -7.39 5.35 -23.15
C ARG A 762 -7.59 3.88 -22.81
N ALA A 763 -6.52 3.13 -22.54
CA ALA A 763 -6.68 1.76 -22.04
C ALA A 763 -7.37 1.82 -20.67
N MET A 764 -8.43 1.04 -20.46
CA MET A 764 -9.21 1.13 -19.23
C MET A 764 -8.36 0.72 -18.01
N THR A 765 -8.47 1.50 -16.93
CA THR A 765 -7.87 1.14 -15.65
C THR A 765 -8.73 0.08 -14.93
N ASP A 766 -8.21 -0.48 -13.84
CA ASP A 766 -9.01 -1.36 -12.98
C ASP A 766 -10.23 -0.61 -12.40
N ASN A 767 -10.06 0.66 -11.99
CA ASN A 767 -11.17 1.52 -11.56
C ASN A 767 -12.20 1.77 -12.66
N ASP A 768 -11.75 2.05 -13.90
CA ASP A 768 -12.65 2.23 -15.04
C ASP A 768 -13.49 0.96 -15.25
N THR A 769 -12.87 -0.21 -15.14
CA THR A 769 -13.53 -1.52 -15.25
C THR A 769 -14.54 -1.73 -14.12
N GLY A 770 -14.15 -1.43 -12.88
CA GLY A 770 -15.02 -1.47 -11.70
C GLY A 770 -16.26 -0.57 -11.82
N ALA A 771 -16.09 0.62 -12.40
CA ALA A 771 -17.17 1.57 -12.68
C ALA A 771 -17.99 1.23 -13.95
N SER A 772 -17.74 0.06 -14.58
CA SER A 772 -18.40 -0.38 -15.81
C SER A 772 -18.16 0.52 -17.04
N GLU A 773 -17.08 1.30 -17.04
CA GLU A 773 -16.74 2.23 -18.13
C GLU A 773 -16.37 1.56 -19.46
N PRO A 774 -15.79 0.35 -19.52
CA PRO A 774 -15.65 -0.36 -20.80
C PRO A 774 -16.97 -0.48 -21.57
N TYR A 775 -18.09 -0.67 -20.86
CA TYR A 775 -19.42 -0.68 -21.46
C TYR A 775 -19.94 0.75 -21.73
N ASN A 776 -19.92 1.62 -20.72
CA ASN A 776 -20.51 2.96 -20.81
C ASN A 776 -19.82 3.85 -21.85
N LEU A 777 -18.51 3.69 -22.04
CA LEU A 777 -17.69 4.55 -22.89
C LEU A 777 -17.37 3.92 -24.24
N ALA A 778 -17.77 2.68 -24.50
CA ALA A 778 -17.41 1.88 -25.69
C ALA A 778 -17.52 2.61 -27.03
N GLN A 779 -18.48 3.54 -27.15
CA GLN A 779 -18.67 4.36 -28.35
C GLN A 779 -17.44 5.21 -28.70
N TRP A 780 -16.67 5.67 -27.71
CA TRP A 780 -15.46 6.47 -27.91
C TRP A 780 -14.31 5.64 -28.48
N TYR A 781 -14.24 4.35 -28.15
CA TYR A 781 -13.28 3.40 -28.72
C TYR A 781 -13.35 3.41 -30.26
N VAL A 782 -14.56 3.27 -30.80
CA VAL A 782 -14.80 3.20 -32.25
C VAL A 782 -14.79 4.57 -32.91
N ALA A 783 -15.20 5.63 -32.19
CA ALA A 783 -15.32 6.99 -32.69
C ALA A 783 -14.04 7.47 -33.38
N GLY A 784 -12.89 7.32 -32.73
CA GLY A 784 -11.57 7.71 -33.25
C GLY A 784 -10.91 6.63 -34.10
N LYS A 785 -10.92 5.37 -33.61
CA LYS A 785 -10.21 4.25 -34.25
C LYS A 785 -10.66 3.99 -35.69
N PHE A 786 -11.96 4.17 -35.94
CA PHE A 786 -12.58 3.93 -37.25
C PHE A 786 -13.11 5.21 -37.91
N ALA A 787 -12.67 6.38 -37.46
CA ALA A 787 -13.09 7.66 -38.00
C ALA A 787 -12.91 7.73 -39.53
N LYS A 788 -13.93 8.23 -40.22
CA LYS A 788 -13.93 8.38 -41.68
C LYS A 788 -13.41 9.76 -42.05
N TYR A 789 -12.32 9.81 -42.81
CA TYR A 789 -11.89 11.04 -43.48
C TYR A 789 -12.93 11.50 -44.51
N LYS A 790 -13.28 12.79 -44.50
CA LYS A 790 -14.35 13.38 -45.34
C LYS A 790 -13.79 14.30 -46.41
N THR A 791 -13.16 15.39 -46.00
CA THR A 791 -12.77 16.48 -46.87
C THR A 791 -11.49 17.14 -46.37
N VAL A 792 -10.78 17.77 -47.30
CA VAL A 792 -9.61 18.60 -47.01
C VAL A 792 -9.79 19.96 -47.67
N SER A 793 -9.39 21.02 -46.97
CA SER A 793 -9.27 22.36 -47.51
C SER A 793 -7.89 22.92 -47.16
N TRP A 794 -7.41 23.90 -47.92
CA TRP A 794 -6.17 24.58 -47.61
C TRP A 794 -6.25 26.06 -47.96
N LEU A 795 -5.49 26.86 -47.22
CA LEU A 795 -5.38 28.29 -47.36
C LEU A 795 -3.90 28.67 -47.27
N GLU A 796 -3.38 29.25 -48.35
CA GLU A 796 -2.05 29.83 -48.35
C GLU A 796 -2.09 31.20 -47.65
N GLN A 797 -1.24 31.38 -46.66
CA GLN A 797 -1.08 32.61 -45.88
C GLN A 797 0.26 33.28 -46.27
N GLU A 798 0.53 34.47 -45.73
CA GLU A 798 1.77 35.20 -46.04
C GLU A 798 3.03 34.43 -45.60
N ASP A 799 2.95 33.65 -44.52
CA ASP A 799 4.06 33.00 -43.84
C ASP A 799 3.88 31.48 -43.64
N ALA A 800 2.79 30.90 -44.13
CA ALA A 800 2.46 29.49 -43.93
C ALA A 800 1.48 28.94 -44.97
N LEU A 801 1.40 27.62 -45.08
CA LEU A 801 0.27 26.92 -45.70
C LEU A 801 -0.55 26.22 -44.61
N LYS A 802 -1.82 26.61 -44.47
CA LYS A 802 -2.76 25.99 -43.54
C LYS A 802 -3.61 24.95 -44.26
N ILE A 803 -3.60 23.70 -43.81
CA ILE A 803 -4.39 22.59 -44.35
C ILE A 803 -5.31 22.03 -43.25
N THR A 804 -6.61 21.97 -43.51
CA THR A 804 -7.61 21.45 -42.58
C THR A 804 -8.24 20.19 -43.14
N PHE A 805 -8.19 19.11 -42.36
CA PHE A 805 -8.82 17.83 -42.64
C PHE A 805 -10.03 17.66 -41.74
N THR A 806 -11.19 17.36 -42.32
CA THR A 806 -12.42 17.06 -41.60
C THR A 806 -12.65 15.55 -41.57
N TYR A 807 -12.98 15.07 -40.38
CA TYR A 807 -13.27 13.68 -40.09
C TYR A 807 -14.67 13.54 -39.54
N GLN A 808 -15.28 12.39 -39.78
CA GLN A 808 -16.55 11.98 -39.20
C GLN A 808 -16.28 10.80 -38.25
N ALA A 809 -16.65 10.95 -36.98
CA ALA A 809 -16.49 9.91 -35.98
C ALA A 809 -17.40 8.71 -36.27
N ALA A 810 -16.88 7.50 -36.06
CA ALA A 810 -17.58 6.24 -36.33
C ALA A 810 -18.40 5.75 -35.12
N CYS A 811 -19.29 6.60 -34.63
CA CYS A 811 -20.18 6.35 -33.48
C CYS A 811 -21.60 6.88 -33.75
N ILE A 812 -22.54 6.61 -32.82
CA ILE A 812 -23.90 7.13 -32.85
C ILE A 812 -24.18 7.82 -31.49
N PRO A 813 -24.55 9.11 -31.45
CA PRO A 813 -24.60 10.03 -32.59
C PRO A 813 -23.21 10.23 -33.23
N THR A 814 -23.19 10.39 -34.55
CA THR A 814 -21.96 10.73 -35.27
C THR A 814 -21.73 12.23 -35.20
N PHE A 815 -20.46 12.64 -35.13
CA PHE A 815 -20.06 14.05 -35.11
C PHE A 815 -18.84 14.26 -36.01
N GLU A 816 -18.58 15.52 -36.36
CA GLU A 816 -17.38 15.91 -37.09
C GLU A 816 -16.34 16.52 -36.16
N PHE A 817 -15.07 16.22 -36.43
CA PHE A 817 -13.92 16.88 -35.81
C PHE A 817 -12.90 17.23 -36.89
N THR A 818 -12.01 18.18 -36.60
CA THR A 818 -11.01 18.63 -37.58
C THR A 818 -9.60 18.53 -37.05
N VAL A 819 -8.67 18.19 -37.93
CA VAL A 819 -7.22 18.29 -37.69
C VAL A 819 -6.66 19.30 -38.68
N THR A 820 -6.06 20.35 -38.15
CA THR A 820 -5.45 21.43 -38.95
C THR A 820 -3.95 21.40 -38.77
N TYR A 821 -3.24 21.39 -39.90
CA TYR A 821 -1.79 21.49 -39.98
C TYR A 821 -1.42 22.85 -40.58
N THR A 822 -0.58 23.61 -39.90
CA THR A 822 -0.04 24.88 -40.38
C THR A 822 1.44 24.70 -40.66
N ALA A 823 1.80 24.51 -41.93
CA ALA A 823 3.18 24.40 -42.38
C ALA A 823 3.78 25.81 -42.52
N HIS A 824 4.48 26.27 -41.49
CA HIS A 824 5.15 27.56 -41.50
C HIS A 824 6.37 27.52 -42.42
N PHE A 825 6.67 28.66 -43.05
CA PHE A 825 7.77 28.77 -44.01
C PHE A 825 9.16 28.64 -43.36
N ASP A 826 9.25 28.74 -42.03
CA ASP A 826 10.45 28.46 -41.23
C ASP A 826 10.65 26.96 -40.89
N GLY A 827 9.76 26.09 -41.37
CA GLY A 827 9.82 24.64 -41.13
C GLY A 827 9.14 24.18 -39.85
N LYS A 828 8.50 25.05 -39.06
CA LYS A 828 7.63 24.61 -37.96
C LYS A 828 6.31 24.08 -38.49
N LEU A 829 5.77 23.08 -37.82
CA LEU A 829 4.44 22.53 -38.10
C LEU A 829 3.51 22.81 -36.93
N GLY A 830 2.62 23.79 -37.07
CA GLY A 830 1.50 23.98 -36.14
C GLY A 830 0.48 22.85 -36.32
N VAL A 831 -0.05 22.33 -35.22
CA VAL A 831 -1.07 21.28 -35.21
C VAL A 831 -2.21 21.70 -34.31
N SER A 832 -3.45 21.61 -34.80
CA SER A 832 -4.65 21.86 -34.02
C SER A 832 -5.70 20.77 -34.25
N VAL A 833 -6.20 20.17 -33.18
CA VAL A 833 -7.39 19.30 -33.21
C VAL A 833 -8.55 20.06 -32.61
N ASN A 834 -9.68 20.15 -33.32
CA ASN A 834 -10.88 20.83 -32.85
C ASN A 834 -12.04 19.85 -32.76
N TYR A 835 -12.60 19.75 -31.56
CA TYR A 835 -13.79 19.01 -31.21
C TYR A 835 -14.88 20.00 -30.78
N ALA A 836 -16.03 19.99 -31.46
CA ALA A 836 -17.06 21.01 -31.25
C ALA A 836 -17.99 20.72 -30.06
N GLY A 837 -17.90 19.54 -29.46
CA GLY A 837 -18.91 19.02 -28.54
C GLY A 837 -20.00 18.24 -29.28
N VAL A 838 -20.54 17.22 -28.62
CA VAL A 838 -21.68 16.43 -29.10
C VAL A 838 -22.63 16.11 -27.95
N SER A 839 -23.90 16.45 -28.11
CA SER A 839 -24.92 16.12 -27.12
C SER A 839 -25.36 14.66 -27.24
N GLY A 840 -25.72 14.05 -26.11
CA GLY A 840 -26.25 12.68 -26.07
C GLY A 840 -25.19 11.57 -26.14
N MET A 841 -23.91 11.90 -25.98
CA MET A 841 -22.85 10.93 -25.70
C MET A 841 -22.48 10.94 -24.22
N SER A 842 -21.92 9.82 -23.74
CA SER A 842 -21.31 9.70 -22.41
C SER A 842 -20.07 10.59 -22.31
N ASP A 843 -19.60 10.84 -21.09
CA ASP A 843 -18.34 11.55 -20.86
C ASP A 843 -17.19 10.93 -21.68
N MET A 844 -16.23 11.76 -22.06
CA MET A 844 -15.13 11.42 -22.96
C MET A 844 -13.89 11.00 -22.16
N PRO A 845 -13.27 9.84 -22.44
CA PRO A 845 -12.06 9.42 -21.73
C PRO A 845 -10.87 10.37 -21.92
N ILE A 846 -10.64 10.79 -23.17
CA ILE A 846 -9.48 11.59 -23.58
C ILE A 846 -9.76 12.28 -24.91
N LEU A 847 -9.13 13.43 -25.18
CA LEU A 847 -8.94 13.96 -26.53
C LEU A 847 -7.45 14.06 -26.84
N ALA A 848 -6.94 13.20 -27.72
CA ALA A 848 -5.52 13.13 -28.04
C ALA A 848 -5.21 12.96 -29.53
N LEU A 849 -3.94 13.19 -29.90
CA LEU A 849 -3.36 12.86 -31.19
C LEU A 849 -2.17 11.90 -30.99
N ASP A 850 -2.28 10.71 -31.56
CA ASP A 850 -1.30 9.62 -31.44
C ASP A 850 -0.35 9.60 -32.64
N PHE A 851 0.94 9.71 -32.37
CA PHE A 851 2.02 9.59 -33.34
C PHE A 851 2.66 8.21 -33.26
N LYS A 852 2.67 7.51 -34.40
CA LYS A 852 3.35 6.23 -34.57
C LYS A 852 4.76 6.46 -35.13
N MET A 853 5.75 6.48 -34.25
CA MET A 853 7.14 6.78 -34.57
C MET A 853 7.98 5.50 -34.62
N LYS A 854 9.15 5.59 -35.26
CA LYS A 854 10.12 4.48 -35.33
C LYS A 854 10.59 4.11 -33.91
N LYS A 855 10.76 2.82 -33.61
CA LYS A 855 11.18 2.34 -32.27
C LYS A 855 12.47 2.93 -31.73
N GLN A 856 13.36 3.43 -32.59
CA GLN A 856 14.62 4.06 -32.19
C GLN A 856 14.40 5.42 -31.52
N LEU A 857 13.27 6.08 -31.81
CA LEU A 857 12.88 7.35 -31.20
C LEU A 857 12.22 7.06 -29.85
N CYS A 858 12.97 6.49 -28.91
CA CYS A 858 12.46 6.00 -27.63
C CYS A 858 12.93 6.81 -26.42
N ASN A 859 13.90 7.70 -26.59
CA ASN A 859 14.35 8.60 -25.54
C ASN A 859 13.49 9.87 -25.56
N PHE A 860 13.15 10.41 -24.40
CA PHE A 860 12.45 11.68 -24.35
C PHE A 860 12.87 12.57 -23.17
N GLN A 861 12.73 13.88 -23.39
CA GLN A 861 12.91 14.93 -22.40
C GLN A 861 11.70 15.85 -22.43
N TYR A 862 11.16 16.24 -21.27
CA TYR A 862 10.04 17.17 -21.23
C TYR A 862 10.17 18.19 -20.10
N TYR A 863 9.60 19.37 -20.33
CA TYR A 863 9.44 20.40 -19.31
C TYR A 863 7.96 20.46 -18.92
N GLY A 864 7.61 19.97 -17.73
CA GLY A 864 6.24 19.76 -17.27
C GLY A 864 6.18 19.16 -15.85
N LEU A 865 5.00 18.69 -15.43
CA LEU A 865 4.83 18.09 -14.10
C LEU A 865 5.35 16.64 -14.08
N GLY A 866 6.20 16.31 -13.08
CA GLY A 866 6.85 15.01 -12.92
C GLY A 866 7.63 14.90 -11.60
N PRO A 867 8.55 13.93 -11.46
CA PRO A 867 9.01 12.96 -12.47
C PRO A 867 8.16 11.69 -12.60
N ASP A 868 7.15 11.46 -11.75
CA ASP A 868 6.27 10.28 -11.80
C ASP A 868 4.90 10.60 -12.43
N GLU A 869 4.24 9.61 -13.03
CA GLU A 869 3.02 9.85 -13.82
C GLU A 869 1.91 10.50 -12.97
N ASN A 870 1.18 11.43 -13.57
CA ASN A 870 0.18 12.24 -12.89
C ASN A 870 -1.03 12.49 -13.79
N TYR A 871 -2.17 12.71 -13.15
CA TYR A 871 -3.49 12.84 -13.77
C TYR A 871 -4.23 14.04 -13.16
N SER A 872 -5.35 14.45 -13.76
CA SER A 872 -6.07 15.66 -13.32
C SER A 872 -6.51 15.64 -11.85
N ASP A 873 -6.77 14.44 -11.32
CA ASP A 873 -7.19 14.16 -9.94
C ASP A 873 -6.07 13.58 -9.07
N ARG A 874 -4.85 13.44 -9.62
CA ARG A 874 -3.66 12.90 -8.94
C ARG A 874 -2.40 13.63 -9.40
N CYS A 875 -2.21 14.86 -8.93
CA CYS A 875 -1.09 15.72 -9.33
C CYS A 875 -0.55 16.67 -8.25
N LYS A 876 -1.02 16.59 -7.01
CA LYS A 876 -0.56 17.43 -5.89
C LYS A 876 0.89 17.11 -5.49
N GLY A 877 1.35 15.89 -5.72
CA GLY A 877 2.75 15.48 -5.51
C GLY A 877 3.68 15.76 -6.69
N ALA A 878 3.13 16.07 -7.87
CA ALA A 878 3.91 16.35 -9.05
C ALA A 878 4.48 17.78 -9.02
N ARG A 879 5.69 17.96 -9.54
CA ARG A 879 6.36 19.27 -9.59
C ARG A 879 6.80 19.63 -10.99
N LEU A 880 6.82 20.92 -11.27
CA LEU A 880 7.32 21.41 -12.54
C LEU A 880 8.85 21.24 -12.57
N GLY A 881 9.35 20.62 -13.63
CA GLY A 881 10.79 20.42 -13.82
C GLY A 881 11.12 20.00 -15.24
N LEU A 882 12.42 19.89 -15.52
CA LEU A 882 12.95 19.31 -16.75
C LEU A 882 13.33 17.86 -16.50
N TRP A 883 12.62 16.94 -17.14
CA TRP A 883 12.71 15.50 -16.87
C TRP A 883 13.17 14.75 -18.12
N LYS A 884 13.82 13.60 -17.91
CA LYS A 884 14.27 12.69 -18.97
C LYS A 884 13.84 11.27 -18.62
N SER A 885 13.46 10.51 -19.63
CA SER A 885 13.12 9.08 -19.50
C SER A 885 13.14 8.41 -20.88
N THR A 886 12.77 7.14 -20.93
CA THR A 886 12.58 6.37 -22.14
C THR A 886 11.17 5.82 -22.23
N ALA A 887 10.69 5.49 -23.43
CA ALA A 887 9.39 4.87 -23.62
C ALA A 887 9.20 3.64 -22.71
N LYS A 888 10.26 2.84 -22.54
CA LYS A 888 10.26 1.65 -21.69
C LYS A 888 10.13 1.99 -20.20
N GLU A 889 10.89 2.97 -19.70
CA GLU A 889 10.86 3.37 -18.29
C GLU A 889 9.57 4.12 -17.92
N ASN A 890 8.89 4.72 -18.90
CA ASN A 890 7.62 5.41 -18.70
C ASN A 890 6.41 4.46 -18.73
N LEU A 891 6.62 3.17 -19.02
CA LEU A 891 5.61 2.12 -18.87
C LEU A 891 5.57 1.67 -17.39
N SER A 892 4.49 2.00 -16.69
CA SER A 892 4.30 1.63 -15.29
C SER A 892 4.11 0.13 -15.12
N GLY A 893 4.63 -0.43 -14.03
CA GLY A 893 4.67 -1.88 -13.76
C GLY A 893 3.35 -2.48 -13.27
N TYR A 894 2.20 -1.97 -13.72
CA TYR A 894 0.90 -2.54 -13.36
C TYR A 894 0.77 -3.97 -13.88
N LEU A 895 0.33 -4.88 -13.01
CA LEU A 895 0.26 -6.30 -13.34
C LEU A 895 -0.77 -6.58 -14.43
N ASN A 896 -1.95 -5.95 -14.34
CA ASN A 896 -2.87 -5.82 -15.46
C ASN A 896 -2.48 -4.58 -16.30
N PRO A 897 -1.95 -4.74 -17.53
CA PRO A 897 -1.54 -3.61 -18.36
C PRO A 897 -2.70 -2.64 -18.64
N GLN A 898 -2.53 -1.37 -18.29
CA GLN A 898 -3.58 -0.35 -18.36
C GLN A 898 -3.01 1.02 -18.75
N GLU A 899 -3.85 2.07 -18.85
CA GLU A 899 -3.37 3.42 -19.13
C GLU A 899 -2.33 3.86 -18.10
N CYS A 900 -1.21 4.39 -18.56
CA CYS A 900 -0.07 4.77 -17.72
C CYS A 900 0.83 5.81 -18.41
N GLY A 901 1.82 6.31 -17.67
CA GLY A 901 2.89 7.16 -18.19
C GLY A 901 2.46 8.61 -18.51
N ASN A 902 1.26 9.02 -18.12
CA ASN A 902 0.72 10.35 -18.40
C ASN A 902 1.44 11.44 -17.61
N ARG A 903 1.63 12.60 -18.26
CA ARG A 903 2.24 13.81 -17.70
C ARG A 903 1.37 15.01 -17.98
N THR A 904 0.99 15.75 -16.95
CA THR A 904 0.20 16.97 -17.09
C THR A 904 1.06 18.23 -17.14
N GLY A 905 0.46 19.33 -17.60
CA GLY A 905 1.07 20.65 -17.57
C GLY A 905 2.34 20.75 -18.43
N VAL A 906 2.46 20.00 -19.52
CA VAL A 906 3.68 19.95 -20.35
C VAL A 906 3.77 21.16 -21.28
N ARG A 907 4.94 21.79 -21.28
CA ARG A 907 5.27 22.96 -22.11
C ARG A 907 6.06 22.56 -23.35
N THR A 908 6.99 21.63 -23.17
CA THR A 908 7.77 21.04 -24.26
C THR A 908 8.00 19.56 -24.00
N LEU A 909 7.95 18.76 -25.05
CA LEU A 909 8.35 17.36 -25.10
C LEU A 909 9.29 17.19 -26.29
N SER A 910 10.45 16.58 -26.09
CA SER A 910 11.39 16.22 -27.14
C SER A 910 11.55 14.70 -27.16
N VAL A 911 11.35 14.06 -28.31
CA VAL A 911 11.48 12.61 -28.49
C VAL A 911 12.54 12.36 -29.55
N HIS A 912 13.54 11.55 -29.23
CA HIS A 912 14.73 11.39 -30.06
C HIS A 912 15.35 10.00 -29.97
N ASP A 913 16.24 9.71 -30.92
CA ASP A 913 17.09 8.52 -30.91
C ASP A 913 18.44 8.80 -30.22
N ASP A 914 19.30 7.78 -30.14
CA ASP A 914 20.62 7.89 -29.51
C ASP A 914 21.57 8.82 -30.28
N MET A 915 21.28 9.08 -31.56
CA MET A 915 22.04 10.00 -32.42
C MET A 915 21.49 11.44 -32.37
N GLN A 916 20.55 11.72 -31.46
CA GLN A 916 19.89 13.02 -31.30
C GLN A 916 19.07 13.47 -32.53
N HIS A 917 18.65 12.54 -33.39
CA HIS A 917 17.58 12.83 -34.34
C HIS A 917 16.27 12.80 -33.57
N GLY A 918 15.50 13.88 -33.61
CA GLY A 918 14.25 13.95 -32.86
C GLY A 918 13.32 15.09 -33.27
N LEU A 919 12.14 15.05 -32.66
CA LEU A 919 11.12 16.09 -32.76
C LEU A 919 10.89 16.72 -31.39
N THR A 920 10.69 18.04 -31.38
CA THR A 920 10.19 18.77 -30.22
C THR A 920 8.75 19.20 -30.48
N PHE A 921 7.87 18.82 -29.56
CA PHE A 921 6.48 19.24 -29.44
C PHE A 921 6.42 20.35 -28.39
N GLN A 922 5.96 21.55 -28.78
CA GLN A 922 5.90 22.72 -27.92
C GLN A 922 4.46 23.20 -27.79
N LYS A 923 4.06 23.59 -26.57
CA LYS A 923 2.75 24.19 -26.33
C LYS A 923 2.54 25.40 -27.26
N ALA A 924 1.33 25.55 -27.80
CA ALA A 924 0.97 26.78 -28.51
C ALA A 924 0.52 27.84 -27.49
N SER A 925 -0.76 27.80 -27.10
CA SER A 925 -1.38 28.74 -26.16
C SER A 925 -1.42 28.20 -24.73
N ALA A 926 -1.71 26.91 -24.56
CA ALA A 926 -1.85 26.24 -23.26
C ALA A 926 -0.96 25.00 -23.18
N PRO A 927 -0.49 24.62 -21.97
CA PRO A 927 0.16 23.32 -21.76
C PRO A 927 -0.73 22.16 -22.21
N PHE A 928 -0.09 21.05 -22.60
CA PHE A 928 -0.77 19.81 -22.98
C PHE A 928 -0.45 18.67 -22.01
N GLU A 929 -1.13 17.54 -22.15
CA GLU A 929 -0.79 16.27 -21.52
C GLU A 929 -0.06 15.35 -22.51
N MET A 930 0.76 14.43 -22.01
CA MET A 930 1.44 13.47 -22.89
C MET A 930 1.74 12.14 -22.20
N ASN A 931 1.87 11.10 -23.03
CA ASN A 931 2.63 9.90 -22.68
C ASN A 931 3.51 9.48 -23.87
N VAL A 932 4.62 8.79 -23.56
CA VAL A 932 5.52 8.18 -24.55
C VAL A 932 5.71 6.72 -24.13
N LEU A 933 5.22 5.80 -24.94
CA LEU A 933 5.13 4.38 -24.60
C LEU A 933 5.57 3.47 -25.76
N PRO A 934 6.02 2.22 -25.48
CA PRO A 934 6.35 1.25 -26.52
C PRO A 934 5.09 0.62 -27.15
N TYR A 935 3.92 0.83 -26.54
CA TYR A 935 2.64 0.24 -26.91
C TYR A 935 1.57 1.34 -27.07
N SER A 936 0.60 1.09 -27.94
CA SER A 936 -0.62 1.89 -28.05
C SER A 936 -1.60 1.54 -26.93
N ALA A 937 -2.56 2.42 -26.66
CA ALA A 937 -3.66 2.13 -25.73
C ALA A 937 -4.41 0.84 -26.08
N TYR A 938 -4.51 0.49 -27.37
CA TYR A 938 -5.18 -0.74 -27.80
C TYR A 938 -4.33 -2.01 -27.57
N GLU A 939 -3.01 -1.89 -27.56
CA GLU A 939 -2.13 -3.03 -27.23
C GLU A 939 -2.13 -3.28 -25.72
N LEU A 940 -2.14 -2.21 -24.91
CA LEU A 940 -2.27 -2.30 -23.45
C LEU A 940 -3.59 -2.96 -23.05
N GLU A 941 -4.72 -2.45 -23.55
CA GLU A 941 -6.05 -2.94 -23.14
C GLU A 941 -6.35 -4.40 -23.52
N ASN A 942 -5.64 -4.97 -24.51
CA ASN A 942 -5.85 -6.37 -24.88
C ASN A 942 -5.05 -7.35 -24.03
N ALA A 943 -4.04 -6.89 -23.28
CA ALA A 943 -3.21 -7.75 -22.45
C ALA A 943 -3.74 -7.79 -21.01
N MET A 944 -3.70 -8.97 -20.39
CA MET A 944 -4.05 -9.20 -18.99
C MET A 944 -2.83 -9.43 -18.10
N HIS A 945 -1.67 -9.68 -18.72
CA HIS A 945 -0.36 -9.76 -18.07
C HIS A 945 0.72 -9.05 -18.89
N PRO A 946 1.82 -8.57 -18.27
CA PRO A 946 2.85 -7.82 -18.97
C PRO A 946 3.58 -8.65 -20.04
N ASP A 947 3.66 -9.96 -19.88
CA ASP A 947 4.29 -10.89 -20.84
C ASP A 947 3.40 -11.25 -22.04
N GLU A 948 2.13 -10.87 -22.04
CA GLU A 948 1.23 -10.95 -23.20
C GLU A 948 1.43 -9.78 -24.19
N LEU A 949 2.10 -8.71 -23.77
CA LEU A 949 2.36 -7.55 -24.62
C LEU A 949 3.22 -7.94 -25.83
N PRO A 950 2.89 -7.46 -27.04
CA PRO A 950 3.58 -7.86 -28.26
C PRO A 950 5.02 -7.36 -28.28
N SER A 951 5.88 -7.96 -29.11
CA SER A 951 7.24 -7.45 -29.29
C SER A 951 7.23 -5.98 -29.76
N VAL A 952 7.98 -5.12 -29.07
CA VAL A 952 8.06 -3.68 -29.38
C VAL A 952 8.53 -3.43 -30.83
N ARG A 953 7.68 -2.75 -31.61
CA ARG A 953 7.97 -2.36 -33.01
C ARG A 953 8.03 -0.86 -33.25
N TYR A 954 7.43 -0.06 -32.37
CA TYR A 954 7.25 1.38 -32.53
C TYR A 954 7.43 2.10 -31.19
N THR A 955 7.58 3.42 -31.26
CA THR A 955 7.31 4.31 -30.12
C THR A 955 6.01 5.03 -30.41
N TRP A 956 5.10 5.01 -29.45
CA TRP A 956 3.85 5.75 -29.48
C TRP A 956 4.02 7.03 -28.67
N VAL A 957 3.86 8.18 -29.34
CA VAL A 957 3.89 9.50 -28.69
C VAL A 957 2.48 10.06 -28.74
N ARG A 958 1.85 10.22 -27.58
CA ARG A 958 0.50 10.76 -27.44
C ARG A 958 0.58 12.18 -26.93
N ILE A 959 -0.05 13.12 -27.64
CA ILE A 959 -0.25 14.49 -27.18
C ILE A 959 -1.74 14.69 -26.95
N ALA A 960 -2.14 15.02 -25.73
CA ALA A 960 -3.53 15.14 -25.32
C ALA A 960 -3.89 16.55 -24.88
N ALA A 961 -5.09 17.01 -25.23
CA ALA A 961 -5.64 18.25 -24.70
C ALA A 961 -6.02 18.09 -23.22
N LYS A 962 -6.69 16.99 -22.91
CA LYS A 962 -7.11 16.60 -21.57
C LYS A 962 -7.42 15.10 -21.55
N GLN A 963 -7.15 14.46 -20.42
CA GLN A 963 -7.63 13.12 -20.07
C GLN A 963 -8.48 13.21 -18.80
N MET A 964 -9.51 12.35 -18.67
CA MET A 964 -10.27 12.28 -17.42
C MET A 964 -9.40 11.73 -16.27
N GLY A 965 -9.84 11.94 -15.03
CA GLY A 965 -9.16 11.41 -13.84
C GLY A 965 -9.03 9.88 -13.82
N VAL A 966 -8.30 9.35 -12.84
CA VAL A 966 -8.15 7.90 -12.63
C VAL A 966 -9.08 7.35 -11.55
N GLY A 967 -9.66 8.21 -10.70
CA GLY A 967 -10.55 7.78 -9.61
C GLY A 967 -9.83 6.93 -8.56
N GLY A 968 -10.63 6.22 -7.75
CA GLY A 968 -10.10 5.33 -6.71
C GLY A 968 -10.84 5.36 -5.38
N ASP A 969 -12.03 5.97 -5.28
CA ASP A 969 -12.81 5.85 -4.05
C ASP A 969 -13.12 4.39 -3.72
N ASP A 970 -13.42 3.59 -4.75
CA ASP A 970 -13.40 2.12 -4.77
C ASP A 970 -13.11 1.65 -6.23
N SER A 971 -12.98 0.35 -6.45
CA SER A 971 -12.76 -0.27 -7.77
C SER A 971 -13.90 -1.24 -8.17
N TRP A 972 -15.12 -1.01 -7.69
CA TRP A 972 -16.29 -1.87 -7.96
C TRP A 972 -17.60 -1.10 -8.15
N GLY A 973 -17.52 0.22 -8.38
CA GLY A 973 -18.66 1.00 -8.83
C GLY A 973 -18.47 2.51 -8.80
N ALA A 974 -17.53 3.03 -8.01
CA ALA A 974 -17.28 4.46 -7.93
C ALA A 974 -16.65 5.00 -9.22
N PRO A 975 -17.29 5.97 -9.87
CA PRO A 975 -16.70 6.61 -11.03
C PRO A 975 -15.74 7.73 -10.61
N VAL A 976 -15.02 8.30 -11.58
CA VAL A 976 -14.25 9.53 -11.39
C VAL A 976 -15.19 10.67 -10.93
N HIS A 977 -14.73 11.50 -9.98
CA HIS A 977 -15.49 12.67 -9.51
C HIS A 977 -15.74 13.67 -10.65
N GLU A 978 -16.89 14.33 -10.60
CA GLU A 978 -17.44 15.16 -11.69
C GLU A 978 -16.45 16.23 -12.21
N GLU A 979 -15.73 16.91 -11.32
CA GLU A 979 -14.77 17.96 -11.69
C GLU A 979 -13.57 17.47 -12.52
N TYR A 980 -13.34 16.16 -12.52
CA TYR A 980 -12.24 15.50 -13.24
C TYR A 980 -12.70 14.74 -14.48
N ARG A 981 -13.99 14.85 -14.85
CA ARG A 981 -14.52 14.29 -16.09
C ARG A 981 -14.35 15.22 -17.28
N ILE A 982 -14.71 14.72 -18.45
CA ILE A 982 -14.73 15.49 -19.70
C ILE A 982 -16.11 15.33 -20.35
N HIS A 983 -16.98 16.32 -20.16
CA HIS A 983 -18.31 16.28 -20.75
C HIS A 983 -18.26 16.35 -22.27
N ALA A 984 -18.96 15.42 -22.91
CA ALA A 984 -18.97 15.28 -24.36
C ALA A 984 -19.52 16.49 -25.09
N ASP A 985 -20.44 17.25 -24.50
CA ASP A 985 -21.08 18.39 -25.15
C ASP A 985 -20.23 19.67 -25.13
N GLN A 986 -19.09 19.66 -24.44
CA GLN A 986 -18.20 20.81 -24.34
C GLN A 986 -17.19 20.85 -25.49
N PRO A 987 -17.00 22.01 -26.15
CA PRO A 987 -15.98 22.15 -27.17
C PRO A 987 -14.58 22.05 -26.56
N MET A 988 -13.69 21.37 -27.27
CA MET A 988 -12.30 21.17 -26.85
C MET A 988 -11.34 21.34 -28.01
N LYS A 989 -10.13 21.79 -27.65
CA LYS A 989 -9.07 22.08 -28.62
C LYS A 989 -7.72 21.63 -28.10
N LEU A 990 -6.99 20.88 -28.93
CA LEU A 990 -5.57 20.59 -28.74
C LEU A 990 -4.77 21.49 -29.69
N GLU A 991 -3.74 22.19 -29.20
CA GLU A 991 -2.84 22.99 -30.04
C GLU A 991 -1.38 22.91 -29.58
N PHE A 992 -0.50 22.59 -30.52
CA PHE A 992 0.94 22.56 -30.30
C PHE A 992 1.71 22.78 -31.61
N VAL A 993 3.02 22.97 -31.50
CA VAL A 993 3.93 23.18 -32.62
C VAL A 993 4.99 22.09 -32.61
N ILE A 994 5.27 21.49 -33.77
CA ILE A 994 6.36 20.55 -33.98
C ILE A 994 7.52 21.25 -34.67
N MET A 995 8.74 20.97 -34.21
CA MET A 995 9.98 21.43 -34.83
C MET A 995 11.07 20.37 -34.67
N PRO A 996 12.15 20.40 -35.47
CA PRO A 996 13.27 19.49 -35.26
C PRO A 996 13.91 19.75 -33.89
N LEU A 997 14.45 18.71 -33.27
CA LEU A 997 15.25 18.84 -32.07
C LEU A 997 16.40 19.82 -32.33
N ARG A 998 16.51 20.88 -31.50
CA ARG A 998 17.63 21.82 -31.60
C ARG A 998 18.86 21.21 -30.94
N SER A 999 19.96 21.15 -31.69
CA SER A 999 21.29 20.75 -31.21
C SER A 999 21.82 21.69 -30.14
#